data_AF-A0A9P7JZY9-F1
#
_entry.id   AF-A0A9P7JZY9-F1
#
_cell.length_a   1.000
_cell.length_b   1.000
_cell.length_c   1.000
_cell.angle_alpha   90.00
_cell.angle_beta   90.00
_cell.angle_gamma   90.00
#
_symmetry.space_group_name_H-M   'P 1'
#
loop_
_entity.id
_entity.type
_entity.pdbx_description
1 polymer ?
#
loop_
_entity_poly.entity_id
_entity_poly.type
_entity_poly.pdbx_seq_one_letter_code
_entity_poly.pdbx_strand_id
1 'polypeptide(L)'
;MNGQVAGTSMDVDGEVYHQNQVSIQRSSSPVQRASSVPHRLPHFTVGYVYSQDMMLHSSATGEHPEQPERISRIRTAIRDANLLQKMKQIPIRPVKRDEALLVHSQEHWHKVLAIQSMTPSEIFESEAYYESLSLYVTSGTTRAARLSCGGVIEACLAVARGELKKTFAIVRPPGHHAEPEEHMGFCFFNNVAVAAKVTQFLTPVRKILILDWDVHHGNGTQRAFNDDPSVLYISLHRYERGQFYPCGPFGSLESCGEGAGLGYSVNIPWPKKGMTDADYIHAFQQIVMPIGMEFAPDLVIISAGFDAAVGDDLGECFVSPAGYAHMTHMLSGLAGGNLVVALEGGYNLDSISNSSLAVARVLLGEAPPELPPMVASEAGTETVWQVAMEQSKYWKSVNPKACEPREEVDEISFSIPEILKGHRQHFLYTQYQMLQVPLMTKMFEERFGSQVMCTSDFLQNPTIIVFVHEFGNLRIELDGKPTCDVQMENSYLIDFSKELISWVTKEKYALLDVNVFPRPFTSPLPRGHKHVESWSRDVLTYLWDNYIQLSGAKNIIFIGHGPGCHALMELMESRPVGMIRYVNTVIQVVGNMNIPSIPKDADELRAWYSKNSLVIVHPEHPAFAPEARILKRHGRVLQIEESKPIKLIMKGLPLIQDHIRQSLVGKPR
;
A
#
# COMPACT_ATOMS: atom_id res chain seq x y z
N MET A 1 58.67 43.60 -12.56
CA MET A 1 57.85 44.31 -11.55
C MET A 1 57.17 43.19 -10.77
N ASN A 2 57.65 42.71 -9.61
CA ASN A 2 58.10 43.42 -8.39
C ASN A 2 56.92 44.17 -7.74
N GLY A 3 56.55 43.99 -6.46
CA GLY A 3 57.01 43.07 -5.38
C GLY A 3 56.29 43.41 -4.05
N GLN A 4 56.54 42.80 -2.89
CA GLN A 4 57.47 41.72 -2.50
C GLN A 4 56.72 40.49 -1.91
N VAL A 5 56.67 40.08 -0.63
CA VAL A 5 57.18 40.52 0.70
C VAL A 5 57.56 39.26 1.55
N ALA A 6 58.32 39.41 2.64
CA ALA A 6 58.78 38.38 3.59
C ALA A 6 57.77 38.10 4.74
N GLY A 7 57.97 37.18 5.71
CA GLY A 7 59.04 36.19 5.92
C GLY A 7 59.85 36.37 7.23
N THR A 8 59.51 35.61 8.29
CA THR A 8 60.18 35.50 9.62
C THR A 8 59.79 34.14 10.23
N SER A 9 60.70 33.17 10.50
CA SER A 9 61.62 33.01 11.66
C SER A 9 60.92 32.74 13.00
N MET A 10 61.37 31.84 13.90
CA MET A 10 62.64 31.08 14.00
C MET A 10 62.47 29.80 14.87
N ASP A 11 63.54 29.02 15.05
CA ASP A 11 63.70 27.83 15.92
C ASP A 11 63.59 28.17 17.44
N VAL A 12 63.68 27.30 18.47
CA VAL A 12 64.35 25.98 18.69
C VAL A 12 63.46 25.12 19.65
N ASP A 13 63.72 23.84 20.01
CA ASP A 13 64.84 23.25 20.78
C ASP A 13 64.85 21.71 20.66
N GLY A 14 65.92 21.03 21.11
CA GLY A 14 65.90 19.57 21.30
C GLY A 14 67.14 18.91 21.92
N GLU A 15 66.92 17.89 22.76
CA GLU A 15 67.91 16.95 23.31
C GLU A 15 67.35 15.52 23.10
N VAL A 16 67.94 14.60 22.31
CA VAL A 16 69.28 13.98 22.33
C VAL A 16 69.47 12.99 23.48
N TYR A 17 69.49 11.68 23.15
CA TYR A 17 70.31 10.67 23.84
C TYR A 17 70.81 9.62 22.83
N HIS A 18 72.03 9.10 23.04
CA HIS A 18 72.80 8.36 22.04
C HIS A 18 72.60 6.84 22.03
N GLN A 19 72.91 6.23 20.88
CA GLN A 19 72.87 4.79 20.60
C GLN A 19 74.11 4.03 21.11
N ASN A 20 73.98 2.70 21.30
CA ASN A 20 74.92 1.62 20.94
C ASN A 20 74.35 0.26 21.44
N GLN A 21 74.50 -0.91 20.81
CA GLN A 21 75.12 -1.28 19.52
C GLN A 21 74.67 -2.71 19.09
N VAL A 22 74.53 -2.97 17.77
CA VAL A 22 74.99 -4.19 17.01
C VAL A 22 74.49 -5.60 17.47
N SER A 23 74.09 -6.57 16.63
CA SER A 23 74.08 -6.73 15.16
C SER A 23 73.04 -7.75 14.68
N ILE A 24 72.43 -7.53 13.51
CA ILE A 24 72.07 -8.61 12.56
C ILE A 24 72.50 -8.15 11.14
N GLN A 25 72.95 -9.09 10.31
CA GLN A 25 73.52 -8.83 8.99
C GLN A 25 72.45 -8.42 7.94
N ARG A 26 72.82 -7.52 7.01
CA ARG A 26 72.06 -7.32 5.76
C ARG A 26 72.42 -8.41 4.76
N SER A 27 71.47 -9.28 4.42
CA SER A 27 71.48 -10.00 3.13
C SER A 27 70.71 -9.18 2.09
N SER A 28 71.25 -9.08 0.88
CA SER A 28 70.68 -8.24 -0.18
C SER A 28 69.77 -9.05 -1.11
N SER A 29 68.50 -9.17 -0.75
CA SER A 29 67.43 -9.52 -1.70
C SER A 29 66.54 -8.30 -1.93
N PRO A 30 66.12 -8.01 -3.18
CA PRO A 30 65.12 -6.98 -3.42
C PRO A 30 63.80 -7.44 -2.80
N VAL A 31 63.22 -6.62 -1.94
CA VAL A 31 61.88 -6.89 -1.39
C VAL A 31 60.91 -7.01 -2.55
N GLN A 32 60.36 -8.20 -2.77
CA GLN A 32 59.24 -8.36 -3.68
C GLN A 32 58.10 -7.48 -3.17
N ARG A 33 57.76 -6.42 -3.91
CA ARG A 33 56.42 -5.85 -3.83
C ARG A 33 55.45 -7.01 -4.01
N ALA A 34 54.48 -7.15 -3.11
CA ALA A 34 53.46 -8.18 -3.19
C ALA A 34 52.93 -8.19 -4.63
N SER A 35 53.14 -9.30 -5.34
CA SER A 35 52.75 -9.39 -6.73
C SER A 35 51.25 -9.31 -6.80
N SER A 36 50.74 -8.24 -7.41
CA SER A 36 49.36 -8.15 -7.89
C SER A 36 49.21 -9.12 -9.07
N VAL A 37 49.29 -10.42 -8.77
CA VAL A 37 48.99 -11.49 -9.73
C VAL A 37 47.55 -11.24 -10.17
N PRO A 38 47.30 -10.99 -11.47
CA PRO A 38 45.94 -10.77 -11.91
C PRO A 38 45.11 -12.00 -11.56
N HIS A 39 43.98 -11.78 -10.89
CA HIS A 39 42.90 -12.77 -10.88
C HIS A 39 42.65 -13.12 -12.35
N ARG A 40 42.87 -14.38 -12.76
CA ARG A 40 42.63 -14.79 -14.15
C ARG A 40 41.19 -14.45 -14.46
N LEU A 41 40.96 -13.42 -15.28
CA LEU A 41 39.63 -13.05 -15.73
C LEU A 41 39.04 -14.31 -16.38
N PRO A 42 37.91 -14.84 -15.88
CA PRO A 42 37.32 -16.03 -16.46
C PRO A 42 36.93 -15.68 -17.90
N HIS A 43 37.28 -16.57 -18.84
CA HIS A 43 37.10 -16.31 -20.28
C HIS A 43 35.63 -15.98 -20.64
N PHE A 44 34.70 -16.46 -19.81
CA PHE A 44 33.30 -16.06 -19.79
C PHE A 44 32.93 -15.57 -18.39
N THR A 45 32.22 -14.45 -18.30
CA THR A 45 31.58 -13.97 -17.06
C THR A 45 30.16 -14.53 -16.88
N VAL A 46 29.55 -15.02 -17.97
CA VAL A 46 28.20 -15.55 -18.02
C VAL A 46 28.21 -17.02 -18.47
N GLY A 47 27.32 -17.84 -17.93
CA GLY A 47 27.11 -19.21 -18.40
C GLY A 47 25.65 -19.53 -18.73
N TYR A 48 25.43 -20.70 -19.31
CA TYR A 48 24.09 -21.25 -19.51
C TYR A 48 24.05 -22.76 -19.25
N VAL A 49 22.88 -23.25 -18.85
CA VAL A 49 22.56 -24.68 -18.80
C VAL A 49 21.52 -25.00 -19.87
N TYR A 50 21.70 -26.13 -20.56
CA TYR A 50 20.75 -26.69 -21.52
C TYR A 50 21.06 -28.19 -21.71
N SER A 51 20.03 -29.00 -21.91
CA SER A 51 20.13 -30.38 -22.40
C SER A 51 19.02 -30.69 -23.38
N GLN A 52 19.32 -31.43 -24.45
CA GLN A 52 18.30 -31.93 -25.37
C GLN A 52 17.49 -33.09 -24.74
N ASP A 53 18.04 -33.82 -23.77
CA ASP A 53 17.32 -34.84 -22.99
C ASP A 53 16.08 -34.29 -22.26
N MET A 54 16.01 -32.99 -21.96
CA MET A 54 14.81 -32.36 -21.38
C MET A 54 13.64 -32.25 -22.40
N MET A 55 13.90 -32.48 -23.68
CA MET A 55 12.87 -32.59 -24.72
C MET A 55 12.15 -33.95 -24.74
N LEU A 56 12.66 -34.97 -24.01
CA LEU A 56 12.04 -36.30 -23.92
C LEU A 56 10.69 -36.31 -23.18
N HIS A 57 10.39 -35.24 -22.43
CA HIS A 57 9.08 -35.00 -21.84
C HIS A 57 8.18 -34.29 -22.86
N SER A 58 7.49 -35.04 -23.73
CA SER A 58 6.70 -34.49 -24.84
C SER A 58 5.30 -35.13 -24.90
N SER A 59 4.23 -34.33 -24.88
CA SER A 59 2.86 -34.84 -25.04
C SER A 59 2.73 -35.64 -26.34
N ALA A 60 1.94 -36.72 -26.31
CA ALA A 60 1.67 -37.56 -27.47
C ALA A 60 0.77 -36.89 -28.52
N THR A 61 -0.05 -35.91 -28.13
CA THR A 61 -0.90 -35.13 -29.06
C THR A 61 -0.16 -33.96 -29.69
N GLY A 62 0.84 -33.40 -29.00
CA GLY A 62 1.52 -32.17 -29.39
C GLY A 62 0.73 -30.88 -29.12
N GLU A 63 -0.46 -30.96 -28.53
CA GLU A 63 -1.38 -29.83 -28.32
C GLU A 63 -1.22 -29.15 -26.94
N HIS A 64 -0.35 -29.68 -26.08
CA HIS A 64 -0.15 -29.18 -24.72
C HIS A 64 0.75 -27.92 -24.69
N PRO A 65 0.41 -26.85 -23.93
CA PRO A 65 1.14 -25.58 -23.96
C PRO A 65 2.59 -25.70 -23.45
N GLU A 66 2.84 -26.47 -22.39
CA GLU A 66 4.21 -26.85 -22.00
C GLU A 66 4.71 -27.93 -22.97
N GLN A 67 5.69 -27.57 -23.81
CA GLN A 67 6.16 -28.36 -24.94
C GLN A 67 7.69 -28.25 -25.14
N PRO A 68 8.36 -29.25 -25.74
CA PRO A 68 9.82 -29.26 -25.96
C PRO A 68 10.37 -28.02 -26.70
N GLU A 69 9.57 -27.46 -27.60
CA GLU A 69 9.88 -26.33 -28.46
C GLU A 69 10.24 -25.08 -27.65
N ARG A 70 9.73 -24.93 -26.43
CA ARG A 70 10.00 -23.79 -25.53
C ARG A 70 11.51 -23.60 -25.34
N ILE A 71 12.23 -24.63 -24.88
CA ILE A 71 13.68 -24.54 -24.67
C ILE A 71 14.48 -24.50 -25.98
N SER A 72 14.00 -25.17 -27.03
CA SER A 72 14.73 -25.27 -28.30
C SER A 72 14.67 -23.97 -29.11
N ARG A 73 13.53 -23.25 -29.07
CA ARG A 73 13.35 -21.92 -29.66
C ARG A 73 14.19 -20.87 -28.92
N ILE A 74 14.20 -20.87 -27.58
CA ILE A 74 15.10 -20.00 -26.78
C ILE A 74 16.56 -20.22 -27.15
N ARG A 75 17.04 -21.48 -27.14
CA ARG A 75 18.43 -21.81 -27.51
C ARG A 75 18.75 -21.38 -28.95
N THR A 76 17.79 -21.51 -29.86
CA THR A 76 17.90 -21.07 -31.27
C THR A 76 18.03 -19.55 -31.37
N ALA A 77 17.17 -18.78 -30.70
CA ALA A 77 17.24 -17.32 -30.68
C ALA A 77 18.58 -16.79 -30.11
N ILE A 78 19.07 -17.38 -29.02
CA ILE A 78 20.36 -17.01 -28.39
C ILE A 78 21.56 -17.46 -29.26
N ARG A 79 21.43 -18.57 -30.02
CA ARG A 79 22.43 -19.00 -31.03
C ARG A 79 22.50 -18.01 -32.18
N ASP A 80 21.36 -17.66 -32.77
CA ASP A 80 21.28 -16.89 -34.01
C ASP A 80 21.57 -15.39 -33.78
N ALA A 81 21.25 -14.89 -32.58
CA ALA A 81 21.78 -13.62 -32.06
C ALA A 81 23.29 -13.65 -31.73
N ASN A 82 23.99 -14.76 -32.02
CA ASN A 82 25.43 -14.91 -31.86
C ASN A 82 25.93 -14.75 -30.40
N LEU A 83 25.08 -15.11 -29.42
CA LEU A 83 25.36 -14.93 -27.99
C LEU A 83 25.90 -16.18 -27.29
N LEU A 84 25.54 -17.41 -27.71
CA LEU A 84 26.01 -18.65 -27.04
C LEU A 84 27.55 -18.73 -26.98
N GLN A 85 28.25 -18.27 -28.02
CA GLN A 85 29.72 -18.21 -28.07
C GLN A 85 30.35 -17.20 -27.10
N LYS A 86 29.55 -16.33 -26.46
CA LYS A 86 29.95 -15.40 -25.39
C LYS A 86 29.71 -15.99 -23.98
N MET A 87 29.19 -17.22 -23.87
CA MET A 87 28.72 -17.82 -22.62
C MET A 87 29.33 -19.22 -22.38
N LYS A 88 29.69 -19.55 -21.13
CA LYS A 88 30.15 -20.90 -20.73
C LYS A 88 28.95 -21.87 -20.68
N GLN A 89 28.90 -22.90 -21.53
CA GLN A 89 27.96 -24.00 -21.29
C GLN A 89 28.38 -24.75 -20.03
N ILE A 90 27.49 -24.80 -19.04
CA ILE A 90 27.69 -25.53 -17.78
C ILE A 90 27.23 -26.98 -17.98
N PRO A 91 28.04 -27.99 -17.59
CA PRO A 91 27.63 -29.38 -17.62
C PRO A 91 26.42 -29.63 -16.71
N ILE A 92 25.35 -30.19 -17.29
CA ILE A 92 24.11 -30.55 -16.60
C ILE A 92 24.18 -31.99 -16.07
N ARG A 93 23.55 -32.25 -14.93
CA ARG A 93 23.44 -33.58 -14.33
C ARG A 93 22.05 -33.80 -13.74
N PRO A 94 21.64 -35.05 -13.43
CA PRO A 94 20.48 -35.28 -12.58
C PRO A 94 20.69 -34.70 -11.17
N VAL A 95 19.61 -34.19 -10.57
CA VAL A 95 19.50 -34.02 -9.12
C VAL A 95 19.61 -35.37 -8.41
N LYS A 96 20.29 -35.38 -7.26
CA LYS A 96 20.40 -36.52 -6.35
C LYS A 96 19.21 -36.53 -5.38
N ARG A 97 18.86 -37.70 -4.86
CA ARG A 97 17.81 -37.84 -3.82
C ARG A 97 18.04 -36.85 -2.68
N ASP A 98 19.24 -36.87 -2.10
CA ASP A 98 19.56 -36.11 -0.89
C ASP A 98 19.69 -34.59 -1.14
N GLU A 99 19.69 -34.16 -2.40
CA GLU A 99 19.58 -32.75 -2.79
C GLU A 99 18.10 -32.33 -2.87
N ALA A 100 17.26 -33.14 -3.54
CA ALA A 100 15.82 -32.90 -3.62
C ALA A 100 15.12 -32.96 -2.26
N LEU A 101 15.60 -33.82 -1.35
CA LEU A 101 15.11 -33.95 0.03
C LEU A 101 15.45 -32.75 0.95
N LEU A 102 16.09 -31.69 0.44
CA LEU A 102 16.21 -30.41 1.15
C LEU A 102 14.96 -29.52 1.04
N VAL A 103 14.01 -29.89 0.18
CA VAL A 103 12.73 -29.18 -0.03
C VAL A 103 11.56 -30.16 -0.09
N HIS A 104 11.71 -31.27 -0.82
CA HIS A 104 10.63 -32.23 -1.04
C HIS A 104 10.69 -33.40 -0.08
N SER A 105 9.53 -34.01 0.17
CA SER A 105 9.43 -35.17 1.05
C SER A 105 9.93 -36.46 0.37
N GLN A 106 10.11 -37.48 1.20
CA GLN A 106 10.44 -38.81 0.73
C GLN A 106 9.32 -39.44 -0.11
N GLU A 107 8.07 -39.04 0.10
CA GLU A 107 6.95 -39.51 -0.72
C GLU A 107 6.96 -38.81 -2.09
N HIS A 108 7.09 -37.48 -2.13
CA HIS A 108 7.19 -36.71 -3.36
C HIS A 108 8.33 -37.22 -4.26
N TRP A 109 9.53 -37.49 -3.71
CA TRP A 109 10.63 -38.11 -4.45
C TRP A 109 10.25 -39.47 -5.07
N HIS A 110 9.45 -40.29 -4.37
CA HIS A 110 8.98 -41.58 -4.91
C HIS A 110 7.90 -41.41 -5.98
N LYS A 111 6.94 -40.48 -5.82
CA LYS A 111 5.93 -40.15 -6.86
C LYS A 111 6.61 -39.84 -8.20
N VAL A 112 7.56 -38.92 -8.20
CA VAL A 112 8.27 -38.46 -9.41
C VAL A 112 9.19 -39.54 -10.00
N LEU A 113 9.76 -40.44 -9.18
CA LEU A 113 10.52 -41.60 -9.67
C LEU A 113 9.63 -42.73 -10.23
N ALA A 114 8.40 -42.89 -9.75
CA ALA A 114 7.51 -43.97 -10.21
C ALA A 114 7.13 -43.83 -11.69
N ILE A 115 7.01 -42.59 -12.19
CA ILE A 115 6.64 -42.26 -13.58
C ILE A 115 7.57 -42.95 -14.60
N GLN A 116 8.87 -43.07 -14.32
CA GLN A 116 9.83 -43.73 -15.23
C GLN A 116 9.59 -45.25 -15.40
N SER A 117 8.81 -45.85 -14.50
CA SER A 117 8.51 -47.29 -14.47
C SER A 117 7.11 -47.60 -15.00
N MET A 118 6.28 -46.59 -15.27
CA MET A 118 4.93 -46.77 -15.82
C MET A 118 4.99 -47.25 -17.27
N THR A 119 4.17 -48.25 -17.59
CA THR A 119 3.89 -48.68 -18.96
C THR A 119 3.03 -47.65 -19.69
N PRO A 120 2.98 -47.67 -21.05
CA PRO A 120 2.08 -46.79 -21.81
C PRO A 120 0.60 -46.91 -21.42
N SER A 121 0.16 -48.10 -20.97
CA SER A 121 -1.20 -48.32 -20.46
C SER A 121 -1.42 -47.62 -19.13
N GLU A 122 -0.51 -47.74 -18.17
CA GLU A 122 -0.61 -47.06 -16.87
C GLU A 122 -0.52 -45.53 -17.00
N ILE A 123 0.26 -45.03 -17.96
CA ILE A 123 0.30 -43.59 -18.32
C ILE A 123 -1.06 -43.11 -18.82
N PHE A 124 -1.71 -43.87 -19.71
CA PHE A 124 -3.05 -43.54 -20.21
C PHE A 124 -4.13 -43.66 -19.13
N GLU A 125 -4.10 -44.72 -18.31
CA GLU A 125 -5.04 -44.92 -17.20
C GLU A 125 -4.90 -43.88 -16.07
N SER A 126 -3.76 -43.19 -15.98
CA SER A 126 -3.51 -42.12 -15.01
C SER A 126 -3.65 -40.69 -15.58
N GLU A 127 -4.00 -40.53 -16.86
CA GLU A 127 -4.09 -39.24 -17.55
C GLU A 127 -4.97 -38.23 -16.78
N ALA A 128 -6.20 -38.63 -16.42
CA ALA A 128 -7.14 -37.78 -15.67
C ALA A 128 -6.68 -37.42 -14.24
N TYR A 129 -5.81 -38.22 -13.61
CA TYR A 129 -5.22 -37.87 -12.32
C TYR A 129 -4.19 -36.75 -12.48
N TYR A 130 -3.29 -36.88 -13.45
CA TYR A 130 -2.30 -35.83 -13.73
C TYR A 130 -2.94 -34.55 -14.27
N GLU A 131 -3.96 -34.66 -15.13
CA GLU A 131 -4.72 -33.49 -15.61
C GLU A 131 -5.34 -32.71 -14.44
N SER A 132 -5.88 -33.40 -13.43
CA SER A 132 -6.43 -32.76 -12.22
C SER A 132 -5.41 -31.98 -11.37
N LEU A 133 -4.11 -32.26 -11.55
CA LEU A 133 -2.98 -31.54 -10.95
C LEU A 133 -2.35 -30.51 -11.92
N SER A 134 -2.95 -30.31 -13.10
CA SER A 134 -2.39 -29.52 -14.21
C SER A 134 -1.03 -30.07 -14.66
N LEU A 135 -0.97 -31.37 -14.93
CA LEU A 135 0.20 -32.12 -15.40
C LEU A 135 -0.15 -33.05 -16.57
N TYR A 136 0.87 -33.39 -17.35
CA TYR A 136 0.87 -34.58 -18.21
C TYR A 136 2.12 -35.41 -17.92
N VAL A 137 2.10 -36.72 -18.16
CA VAL A 137 3.27 -37.58 -17.94
C VAL A 137 3.62 -38.44 -19.15
N THR A 138 4.89 -38.80 -19.22
CA THR A 138 5.54 -39.59 -20.26
C THR A 138 6.71 -40.35 -19.66
N SER A 139 7.20 -41.41 -20.32
CA SER A 139 8.41 -42.14 -19.90
C SER A 139 9.69 -41.28 -19.83
N GLY A 140 9.73 -40.14 -20.54
CA GLY A 140 10.83 -39.16 -20.47
C GLY A 140 10.74 -38.17 -19.29
N THR A 141 9.62 -38.13 -18.58
CA THR A 141 9.31 -37.10 -17.55
C THR A 141 10.32 -37.10 -16.40
N THR A 142 10.54 -38.23 -15.74
CA THR A 142 11.50 -38.33 -14.63
C THR A 142 12.93 -38.00 -15.07
N ARG A 143 13.30 -38.31 -16.33
CA ARG A 143 14.60 -37.97 -16.91
C ARG A 143 14.74 -36.46 -17.10
N ALA A 144 13.72 -35.79 -17.64
CA ALA A 144 13.68 -34.34 -17.83
C ALA A 144 13.63 -33.59 -16.50
N ALA A 145 12.68 -33.92 -15.61
CA ALA A 145 12.51 -33.28 -14.30
C ALA A 145 13.79 -33.30 -13.47
N ARG A 146 14.47 -34.46 -13.41
CA ARG A 146 15.74 -34.58 -12.68
C ARG A 146 16.88 -33.78 -13.31
N LEU A 147 16.89 -33.61 -14.63
CA LEU A 147 17.86 -32.74 -15.32
C LEU A 147 17.55 -31.26 -15.09
N SER A 148 16.28 -30.86 -15.09
CA SER A 148 15.84 -29.48 -14.88
C SER A 148 16.36 -28.94 -13.54
N CYS A 149 15.98 -29.62 -12.46
CA CYS A 149 16.41 -29.28 -11.09
C CYS A 149 17.94 -29.35 -10.92
N GLY A 150 18.57 -30.43 -11.41
CA GLY A 150 20.02 -30.59 -11.40
C GLY A 150 20.78 -29.54 -12.22
N GLY A 151 20.13 -28.95 -13.23
CA GLY A 151 20.64 -27.85 -14.03
C GLY A 151 20.62 -26.51 -13.29
N VAL A 152 19.51 -26.18 -12.62
CA VAL A 152 19.43 -24.95 -11.80
C VAL A 152 20.39 -25.04 -10.60
N ILE A 153 20.58 -26.22 -10.01
CA ILE A 153 21.61 -26.47 -8.99
C ILE A 153 23.01 -26.10 -9.51
N GLU A 154 23.47 -26.65 -10.64
CA GLU A 154 24.83 -26.36 -11.13
C GLU A 154 24.99 -24.92 -11.64
N ALA A 155 23.91 -24.27 -12.11
CA ALA A 155 23.89 -22.84 -12.41
C ALA A 155 24.13 -21.99 -11.15
N CYS A 156 23.36 -22.24 -10.07
CA CYS A 156 23.52 -21.53 -8.80
C CYS A 156 24.91 -21.76 -8.18
N LEU A 157 25.39 -23.02 -8.19
CA LEU A 157 26.70 -23.36 -7.64
C LEU A 157 27.85 -22.69 -8.42
N ALA A 158 27.75 -22.52 -9.74
CA ALA A 158 28.77 -21.83 -10.52
C ALA A 158 28.86 -20.33 -10.18
N VAL A 159 27.73 -19.67 -9.88
CA VAL A 159 27.71 -18.27 -9.42
C VAL A 159 28.18 -18.16 -7.97
N ALA A 160 27.65 -18.99 -7.06
CA ALA A 160 27.96 -18.95 -5.63
C ALA A 160 29.43 -19.32 -5.30
N ARG A 161 30.11 -20.09 -6.16
CA ARG A 161 31.56 -20.36 -6.08
C ARG A 161 32.42 -19.28 -6.75
N GLY A 162 31.83 -18.30 -7.44
CA GLY A 162 32.55 -17.28 -8.19
C GLY A 162 33.23 -17.79 -9.47
N GLU A 163 32.84 -18.96 -10.00
CA GLU A 163 33.31 -19.44 -11.31
C GLU A 163 32.77 -18.60 -12.47
N LEU A 164 31.59 -18.03 -12.26
CA LEU A 164 30.85 -17.13 -13.14
C LEU A 164 30.20 -16.03 -12.30
N LYS A 165 29.73 -14.96 -12.93
CA LYS A 165 28.93 -13.92 -12.26
C LYS A 165 27.43 -14.07 -12.52
N LYS A 166 27.04 -14.49 -13.73
CA LYS A 166 25.64 -14.70 -14.07
C LYS A 166 25.41 -16.00 -14.83
N THR A 167 24.22 -16.58 -14.72
CA THR A 167 23.86 -17.82 -15.43
C THR A 167 22.40 -17.86 -15.87
N PHE A 168 22.12 -18.42 -17.05
CA PHE A 168 20.75 -18.72 -17.51
C PHE A 168 20.55 -20.24 -17.65
N ALA A 169 19.73 -20.83 -16.80
CA ALA A 169 19.30 -22.21 -16.90
C ALA A 169 18.08 -22.30 -17.83
N ILE A 170 18.32 -22.71 -19.08
CA ILE A 170 17.29 -22.94 -20.11
C ILE A 170 16.82 -24.40 -19.95
N VAL A 171 15.89 -24.60 -19.03
CA VAL A 171 15.49 -25.91 -18.50
C VAL A 171 13.99 -26.17 -18.64
N ARG A 172 13.58 -27.44 -18.62
CA ARG A 172 12.18 -27.88 -18.48
C ARG A 172 12.13 -29.33 -17.98
N PRO A 173 11.04 -29.78 -17.33
CA PRO A 173 9.86 -29.04 -16.90
C PRO A 173 10.18 -27.91 -15.89
N PRO A 174 9.26 -26.93 -15.70
CA PRO A 174 9.36 -25.91 -14.67
C PRO A 174 9.32 -26.50 -13.25
N GLY A 175 9.39 -25.64 -12.23
CA GLY A 175 9.48 -26.02 -10.82
C GLY A 175 8.69 -25.19 -9.82
N HIS A 176 8.40 -23.90 -10.06
CA HIS A 176 7.91 -23.00 -9.00
C HIS A 176 6.56 -23.39 -8.34
N HIS A 177 5.70 -24.14 -9.04
CA HIS A 177 4.45 -24.70 -8.48
C HIS A 177 4.63 -25.98 -7.66
N ALA A 178 5.75 -26.71 -7.79
CA ALA A 178 5.96 -27.97 -7.09
C ALA A 178 6.14 -27.72 -5.58
N GLU A 179 5.24 -28.28 -4.79
CA GLU A 179 5.23 -28.15 -3.34
C GLU A 179 6.14 -29.21 -2.67
N PRO A 180 6.49 -29.05 -1.39
CA PRO A 180 7.24 -30.07 -0.64
C PRO A 180 6.64 -31.49 -0.74
N GLU A 181 5.31 -31.62 -0.76
CA GLU A 181 4.61 -32.92 -0.74
C GLU A 181 3.99 -33.34 -2.08
N GLU A 182 3.81 -32.40 -3.03
CA GLU A 182 3.07 -32.68 -4.26
C GLU A 182 3.60 -31.95 -5.51
N HIS A 183 3.38 -32.58 -6.65
CA HIS A 183 3.75 -32.11 -7.97
C HIS A 183 2.49 -31.62 -8.70
N MET A 184 2.54 -30.43 -9.31
CA MET A 184 1.40 -29.74 -9.89
C MET A 184 1.85 -28.62 -10.83
N GLY A 185 0.96 -28.10 -11.69
CA GLY A 185 1.21 -26.89 -12.49
C GLY A 185 2.43 -27.01 -13.39
N PHE A 186 2.51 -28.08 -14.18
CA PHE A 186 3.66 -28.47 -15.01
C PHE A 186 4.97 -28.76 -14.23
N CYS A 187 4.99 -28.61 -12.91
CA CYS A 187 6.19 -28.67 -12.08
C CYS A 187 6.33 -30.02 -11.34
N PHE A 188 7.49 -30.68 -11.53
CA PHE A 188 7.80 -31.99 -10.93
C PHE A 188 8.84 -31.96 -9.80
N PHE A 189 9.68 -30.93 -9.74
CA PHE A 189 10.55 -30.61 -8.62
C PHE A 189 10.71 -29.10 -8.60
N ASN A 190 10.80 -28.48 -7.42
CA ASN A 190 11.01 -27.05 -7.31
C ASN A 190 12.48 -26.72 -7.59
N ASN A 191 12.77 -26.52 -8.88
CA ASN A 191 14.11 -26.30 -9.40
C ASN A 191 14.84 -25.17 -8.68
N VAL A 192 14.15 -24.05 -8.44
CA VAL A 192 14.66 -22.85 -7.76
C VAL A 192 14.86 -23.10 -6.26
N ALA A 193 13.86 -23.62 -5.56
CA ALA A 193 13.95 -23.83 -4.11
C ALA A 193 15.02 -24.87 -3.74
N VAL A 194 15.08 -25.99 -4.47
CA VAL A 194 16.11 -27.01 -4.26
C VAL A 194 17.50 -26.42 -4.54
N ALA A 195 17.67 -25.66 -5.63
CA ALA A 195 18.95 -25.03 -5.93
C ALA A 195 19.37 -24.00 -4.88
N ALA A 196 18.43 -23.24 -4.30
CA ALA A 196 18.70 -22.32 -3.20
C ALA A 196 19.18 -23.05 -1.93
N LYS A 197 18.44 -24.06 -1.44
CA LYS A 197 18.86 -24.84 -0.26
C LYS A 197 20.18 -25.58 -0.48
N VAL A 198 20.39 -26.20 -1.65
CA VAL A 198 21.68 -26.84 -2.02
C VAL A 198 22.83 -25.81 -2.03
N THR A 199 22.57 -24.57 -2.46
CA THR A 199 23.58 -23.50 -2.49
C THR A 199 23.93 -23.03 -1.08
N GLN A 200 22.94 -22.84 -0.19
CA GLN A 200 23.17 -22.50 1.23
C GLN A 200 23.89 -23.63 2.00
N PHE A 201 23.68 -24.89 1.60
CA PHE A 201 24.32 -26.06 2.19
C PHE A 201 25.77 -26.26 1.73
N LEU A 202 26.07 -26.03 0.45
CA LEU A 202 27.39 -26.31 -0.16
C LEU A 202 28.30 -25.08 -0.31
N THR A 203 27.85 -23.88 0.02
CA THR A 203 28.62 -22.63 -0.20
C THR A 203 28.46 -21.64 0.98
N PRO A 204 29.25 -20.55 1.03
CA PRO A 204 29.11 -19.51 2.05
C PRO A 204 27.85 -18.62 1.92
N VAL A 205 27.10 -18.72 0.83
CA VAL A 205 25.86 -17.94 0.59
C VAL A 205 24.86 -18.22 1.72
N ARG A 206 24.33 -17.15 2.35
CA ARG A 206 23.32 -17.25 3.40
C ARG A 206 22.00 -16.64 2.99
N LYS A 207 22.01 -15.41 2.50
CA LYS A 207 20.79 -14.69 2.07
C LYS A 207 20.56 -14.84 0.58
N ILE A 208 19.43 -15.44 0.19
CA ILE A 208 19.03 -15.58 -1.21
C ILE A 208 17.76 -14.78 -1.43
N LEU A 209 17.75 -13.93 -2.47
CA LEU A 209 16.51 -13.34 -2.99
C LEU A 209 16.05 -14.21 -4.16
N ILE A 210 14.83 -14.73 -4.07
CA ILE A 210 14.10 -15.32 -5.19
C ILE A 210 13.09 -14.27 -5.65
N LEU A 211 13.25 -13.76 -6.89
CA LEU A 211 12.16 -13.06 -7.57
C LEU A 211 11.44 -14.06 -8.48
N ASP A 212 10.13 -14.11 -8.40
CA ASP A 212 9.24 -14.78 -9.33
C ASP A 212 8.48 -13.73 -10.17
N TRP A 213 8.70 -13.74 -11.49
CA TRP A 213 7.97 -12.88 -12.43
C TRP A 213 7.10 -13.69 -13.41
N ASP A 214 7.00 -15.00 -13.21
CA ASP A 214 5.99 -15.83 -13.85
C ASP A 214 4.59 -15.26 -13.53
N VAL A 215 3.66 -15.35 -14.49
CA VAL A 215 2.32 -14.77 -14.29
C VAL A 215 1.50 -15.53 -13.25
N HIS A 216 1.92 -16.74 -12.87
CA HIS A 216 1.30 -17.55 -11.83
C HIS A 216 2.05 -17.41 -10.49
N HIS A 217 1.32 -17.53 -9.38
CA HIS A 217 1.97 -17.58 -8.05
C HIS A 217 2.73 -18.89 -7.89
N GLY A 218 4.06 -18.82 -7.68
CA GLY A 218 4.90 -19.96 -7.31
C GLY A 218 4.64 -20.44 -5.88
N ASN A 219 3.44 -20.97 -5.65
CA ASN A 219 2.96 -21.49 -4.36
C ASN A 219 3.92 -22.51 -3.74
N GLY A 220 4.52 -23.39 -4.56
CA GLY A 220 5.51 -24.35 -4.11
C GLY A 220 6.78 -23.67 -3.59
N THR A 221 7.24 -22.62 -4.27
CA THR A 221 8.40 -21.82 -3.86
C THR A 221 8.12 -21.04 -2.58
N GLN A 222 6.98 -20.37 -2.46
CA GLN A 222 6.62 -19.70 -1.20
C GLN A 222 6.52 -20.71 -0.05
N ARG A 223 5.86 -21.86 -0.26
CA ARG A 223 5.68 -22.88 0.79
C ARG A 223 7.01 -23.50 1.24
N ALA A 224 8.02 -23.56 0.36
CA ALA A 224 9.36 -24.08 0.69
C ALA A 224 10.22 -23.15 1.58
N PHE A 225 9.82 -21.88 1.76
CA PHE A 225 10.54 -20.88 2.55
C PHE A 225 9.63 -20.06 3.49
N ASN A 226 8.37 -20.47 3.69
CA ASN A 226 7.35 -19.66 4.36
C ASN A 226 7.75 -19.27 5.81
N ASP A 227 8.61 -20.07 6.46
CA ASP A 227 9.15 -19.86 7.80
C ASP A 227 10.64 -19.48 7.85
N ASP A 228 11.30 -19.26 6.71
CA ASP A 228 12.76 -19.15 6.58
C ASP A 228 13.25 -17.73 6.22
N PRO A 229 13.69 -16.90 7.20
CA PRO A 229 14.17 -15.55 6.94
C PRO A 229 15.54 -15.47 6.22
N SER A 230 16.16 -16.61 5.89
CA SER A 230 17.36 -16.63 5.06
C SER A 230 17.05 -16.57 3.55
N VAL A 231 15.78 -16.76 3.16
CA VAL A 231 15.34 -16.66 1.77
C VAL A 231 14.15 -15.71 1.67
N LEU A 232 14.35 -14.62 0.93
CA LEU A 232 13.31 -13.66 0.60
C LEU A 232 12.66 -14.09 -0.72
N TYR A 233 11.36 -14.36 -0.71
CA TYR A 233 10.55 -14.64 -1.89
C TYR A 233 9.71 -13.41 -2.25
N ILE A 234 9.82 -12.93 -3.48
CA ILE A 234 8.99 -11.84 -4.03
C ILE A 234 8.32 -12.34 -5.31
N SER A 235 7.01 -12.17 -5.47
CA SER A 235 6.25 -12.66 -6.63
C SER A 235 5.34 -11.58 -7.24
N LEU A 236 5.35 -11.43 -8.57
CA LEU A 236 4.49 -10.52 -9.34
C LEU A 236 3.59 -11.30 -10.30
N HIS A 237 2.41 -11.69 -9.83
CA HIS A 237 1.54 -12.67 -10.51
C HIS A 237 0.09 -12.17 -10.69
N ARG A 238 -0.62 -12.70 -11.69
CA ARG A 238 -2.07 -12.49 -11.85
C ARG A 238 -2.81 -13.27 -10.77
N TYR A 239 -3.75 -12.61 -10.09
CA TYR A 239 -4.42 -13.16 -8.91
C TYR A 239 -5.95 -13.12 -9.02
N GLU A 240 -6.51 -12.01 -9.50
CA GLU A 240 -7.96 -11.83 -9.73
C GLU A 240 -8.83 -12.23 -8.52
N ARG A 241 -8.33 -11.93 -7.30
CA ARG A 241 -8.91 -12.29 -5.99
C ARG A 241 -8.87 -13.79 -5.65
N GLY A 242 -7.84 -14.49 -6.09
CA GLY A 242 -7.67 -15.94 -5.88
C GLY A 242 -8.50 -16.79 -6.85
N GLN A 243 -8.87 -16.23 -7.99
CA GLN A 243 -9.61 -16.91 -9.07
C GLN A 243 -8.71 -17.34 -10.24
N PHE A 244 -7.52 -16.73 -10.37
CA PHE A 244 -6.51 -17.16 -11.33
C PHE A 244 -5.60 -18.24 -10.71
N TYR A 245 -5.08 -19.15 -11.53
CA TYR A 245 -4.28 -20.30 -11.09
C TYR A 245 -3.02 -19.86 -10.31
N PRO A 246 -2.66 -20.51 -9.18
CA PRO A 246 -3.18 -21.76 -8.60
C PRO A 246 -4.44 -21.60 -7.71
N CYS A 247 -5.06 -20.43 -7.70
CA CYS A 247 -6.26 -20.06 -6.94
C CYS A 247 -6.08 -20.03 -5.41
N GLY A 248 -7.11 -19.50 -4.72
CA GLY A 248 -7.14 -19.41 -3.25
C GLY A 248 -6.30 -18.26 -2.66
N PRO A 249 -6.21 -18.16 -1.32
CA PRO A 249 -5.69 -16.98 -0.63
C PRO A 249 -4.16 -16.88 -0.53
N PHE A 250 -3.41 -17.93 -0.91
CA PHE A 250 -1.98 -18.04 -0.55
C PHE A 250 -1.07 -17.07 -1.33
N GLY A 251 -1.47 -16.65 -2.53
CA GLY A 251 -0.82 -15.58 -3.30
C GLY A 251 -1.26 -14.15 -2.90
N SER A 252 -2.13 -13.99 -1.90
CA SER A 252 -2.58 -12.65 -1.48
C SER A 252 -1.43 -11.80 -0.90
N LEU A 253 -1.60 -10.48 -0.96
CA LEU A 253 -0.71 -9.49 -0.31
C LEU A 253 -0.70 -9.58 1.23
N GLU A 254 -1.68 -10.27 1.83
CA GLU A 254 -1.72 -10.58 3.26
C GLU A 254 -0.81 -11.77 3.63
N SER A 255 -0.47 -12.64 2.66
CA SER A 255 0.30 -13.88 2.82
C SER A 255 1.82 -13.61 2.95
N CYS A 256 2.21 -12.96 4.05
CA CYS A 256 3.56 -12.42 4.26
C CYS A 256 4.61 -13.41 4.81
N GLY A 257 4.33 -14.72 4.82
CA GLY A 257 5.14 -15.72 5.54
C GLY A 257 4.69 -15.92 6.99
N GLU A 258 5.36 -16.80 7.72
CA GLU A 258 5.00 -17.21 9.08
C GLU A 258 6.23 -17.41 9.99
N GLY A 259 6.00 -17.56 11.30
CA GLY A 259 7.06 -17.90 12.25
C GLY A 259 8.25 -16.92 12.22
N ALA A 260 9.43 -17.42 11.82
CA ALA A 260 10.62 -16.60 11.65
C ALA A 260 10.72 -15.93 10.26
N GLY A 261 10.04 -16.48 9.25
CA GLY A 261 9.95 -15.98 7.87
C GLY A 261 8.87 -14.91 7.65
N LEU A 262 8.15 -14.48 8.69
CA LEU A 262 7.17 -13.40 8.60
C LEU A 262 7.83 -12.10 8.12
N GLY A 263 7.35 -11.58 6.99
CA GLY A 263 7.90 -10.44 6.25
C GLY A 263 8.79 -10.84 5.06
N TYR A 264 9.18 -12.11 4.93
CA TYR A 264 10.08 -12.60 3.88
C TYR A 264 9.36 -13.26 2.69
N SER A 265 8.02 -13.27 2.69
CA SER A 265 7.20 -13.47 1.49
C SER A 265 6.52 -12.16 1.09
N VAL A 266 6.71 -11.73 -0.15
CA VAL A 266 6.19 -10.46 -0.70
C VAL A 266 5.43 -10.72 -1.99
N ASN A 267 4.11 -10.88 -1.88
CA ASN A 267 3.24 -11.03 -3.03
C ASN A 267 2.77 -9.67 -3.56
N ILE A 268 2.82 -9.49 -4.88
CA ILE A 268 2.26 -8.37 -5.64
C ILE A 268 1.15 -8.96 -6.55
N PRO A 269 -0.08 -9.12 -6.03
CA PRO A 269 -1.14 -9.85 -6.70
C PRO A 269 -1.94 -8.97 -7.66
N TRP A 270 -1.68 -9.06 -8.96
CA TRP A 270 -2.37 -8.25 -9.96
C TRP A 270 -3.89 -8.56 -9.98
N PRO A 271 -4.77 -7.55 -9.81
CA PRO A 271 -6.22 -7.75 -9.66
C PRO A 271 -6.95 -8.06 -10.97
N LYS A 272 -6.27 -7.92 -12.12
CA LYS A 272 -6.79 -8.15 -13.48
C LYS A 272 -5.65 -8.50 -14.44
N LYS A 273 -5.98 -9.13 -15.55
CA LYS A 273 -5.14 -9.21 -16.76
C LYS A 273 -4.84 -7.85 -17.42
N GLY A 274 -3.92 -7.87 -18.38
CA GLY A 274 -3.56 -6.70 -19.20
C GLY A 274 -2.55 -5.75 -18.56
N MET A 275 -1.82 -6.18 -17.53
CA MET A 275 -0.74 -5.40 -16.92
C MET A 275 0.44 -5.24 -17.87
N THR A 276 1.12 -4.10 -17.82
CA THR A 276 2.11 -3.63 -18.80
C THR A 276 3.50 -3.49 -18.21
N ASP A 277 4.49 -3.17 -19.06
CA ASP A 277 5.83 -2.74 -18.64
C ASP A 277 5.78 -1.64 -17.56
N ALA A 278 4.84 -0.70 -17.64
CA ALA A 278 4.75 0.41 -16.70
C ALA A 278 4.34 -0.06 -15.29
N ASP A 279 3.40 -1.00 -15.20
CA ASP A 279 2.92 -1.55 -13.92
C ASP A 279 4.04 -2.37 -13.25
N TYR A 280 4.70 -3.26 -14.00
CA TYR A 280 5.83 -4.06 -13.50
C TYR A 280 7.01 -3.18 -13.08
N ILE A 281 7.39 -2.19 -13.89
CA ILE A 281 8.50 -1.27 -13.56
C ILE A 281 8.15 -0.38 -12.36
N HIS A 282 6.89 0.02 -12.19
CA HIS A 282 6.44 0.75 -11.00
C HIS A 282 6.56 -0.11 -9.73
N ALA A 283 6.06 -1.36 -9.76
CA ALA A 283 6.22 -2.30 -8.65
C ALA A 283 7.69 -2.61 -8.32
N PHE A 284 8.55 -2.70 -9.35
CA PHE A 284 9.99 -2.83 -9.15
C PHE A 284 10.61 -1.65 -8.41
N GLN A 285 10.25 -0.42 -8.79
CA GLN A 285 10.79 0.80 -8.21
C GLN A 285 10.30 1.06 -6.78
N GLN A 286 9.04 0.73 -6.47
CA GLN A 286 8.44 1.02 -5.15
C GLN A 286 8.56 -0.13 -4.14
N ILE A 287 8.57 -1.39 -4.58
CA ILE A 287 8.55 -2.58 -3.71
C ILE A 287 9.81 -3.43 -3.89
N VAL A 288 10.02 -4.01 -5.07
CA VAL A 288 11.02 -5.08 -5.28
C VAL A 288 12.45 -4.60 -4.99
N MET A 289 12.84 -3.45 -5.57
CA MET A 289 14.20 -2.94 -5.42
C MET A 289 14.47 -2.32 -4.04
N PRO A 290 13.57 -1.53 -3.43
CA PRO A 290 13.73 -1.08 -2.04
C PRO A 290 13.90 -2.23 -1.05
N ILE A 291 13.01 -3.24 -1.09
CA ILE A 291 13.09 -4.43 -0.23
C ILE A 291 14.37 -5.23 -0.52
N GLY A 292 14.70 -5.47 -1.80
CA GLY A 292 15.92 -6.19 -2.20
C GLY A 292 17.22 -5.49 -1.76
N MET A 293 17.22 -4.16 -1.67
CA MET A 293 18.34 -3.40 -1.12
C MET A 293 18.42 -3.46 0.43
N GLU A 294 17.28 -3.44 1.13
CA GLU A 294 17.25 -3.58 2.60
C GLU A 294 17.62 -5.00 3.05
N PHE A 295 17.13 -6.02 2.34
CA PHE A 295 17.51 -7.42 2.56
C PHE A 295 18.97 -7.71 2.23
N ALA A 296 19.55 -7.03 1.23
CA ALA A 296 20.93 -7.15 0.78
C ALA A 296 21.39 -8.62 0.59
N PRO A 297 20.87 -9.34 -0.43
CA PRO A 297 21.17 -10.76 -0.67
C PRO A 297 22.62 -11.02 -1.12
N ASP A 298 23.11 -12.23 -0.85
CA ASP A 298 24.41 -12.74 -1.33
C ASP A 298 24.31 -13.33 -2.76
N LEU A 299 23.10 -13.74 -3.16
CA LEU A 299 22.73 -14.29 -4.46
C LEU A 299 21.28 -13.91 -4.81
N VAL A 300 21.04 -13.53 -6.07
CA VAL A 300 19.67 -13.40 -6.61
C VAL A 300 19.39 -14.56 -7.57
N ILE A 301 18.22 -15.17 -7.46
CA ILE A 301 17.67 -16.13 -8.42
C ILE A 301 16.37 -15.55 -8.98
N ILE A 302 16.24 -15.52 -10.30
CA ILE A 302 14.98 -15.22 -10.98
C ILE A 302 14.32 -16.54 -11.38
N SER A 303 13.17 -16.81 -10.76
CA SER A 303 12.14 -17.73 -11.23
C SER A 303 11.46 -17.04 -12.42
N ALA A 304 11.85 -17.44 -13.63
CA ALA A 304 11.66 -16.65 -14.85
C ALA A 304 10.71 -17.34 -15.82
N GLY A 305 9.41 -17.18 -15.54
CA GLY A 305 8.37 -17.36 -16.54
C GLY A 305 8.41 -16.27 -17.60
N PHE A 306 7.68 -16.48 -18.70
CA PHE A 306 7.49 -15.49 -19.77
C PHE A 306 6.06 -15.49 -20.31
N ASP A 307 5.09 -15.91 -19.50
CA ASP A 307 3.65 -15.89 -19.76
C ASP A 307 2.99 -14.56 -19.34
N ALA A 308 3.66 -13.74 -18.53
CA ALA A 308 3.31 -12.33 -18.39
C ALA A 308 3.62 -11.51 -19.67
N ALA A 309 4.25 -12.13 -20.68
CA ALA A 309 4.70 -11.46 -21.89
C ALA A 309 3.55 -11.19 -22.88
N VAL A 310 3.68 -10.08 -23.61
CA VAL A 310 2.77 -9.72 -24.71
C VAL A 310 2.62 -10.87 -25.72
N GLY A 311 1.38 -11.33 -25.89
CA GLY A 311 1.02 -12.41 -26.81
C GLY A 311 0.95 -13.81 -26.19
N ASP A 312 1.13 -13.97 -24.88
CA ASP A 312 0.82 -15.24 -24.21
C ASP A 312 -0.68 -15.34 -23.85
N ASP A 313 -1.32 -16.42 -24.31
CA ASP A 313 -2.76 -16.63 -24.20
C ASP A 313 -3.22 -17.07 -22.80
N LEU A 314 -2.32 -17.51 -21.91
CA LEU A 314 -2.67 -17.92 -20.54
C LEU A 314 -2.51 -16.78 -19.54
N GLY A 315 -1.39 -16.06 -19.59
CA GLY A 315 -1.16 -14.92 -18.69
C GLY A 315 -1.97 -13.68 -19.03
N GLU A 316 -2.25 -13.46 -20.32
CA GLU A 316 -2.99 -12.31 -20.86
C GLU A 316 -2.44 -10.93 -20.39
N CYS A 317 -1.14 -10.83 -20.14
CA CYS A 317 -0.45 -9.58 -19.81
C CYS A 317 0.41 -9.09 -20.98
N PHE A 318 0.95 -7.88 -20.85
CA PHE A 318 1.59 -7.13 -21.94
C PHE A 318 3.01 -6.67 -21.56
N VAL A 319 3.75 -7.46 -20.79
CA VAL A 319 5.19 -7.20 -20.55
C VAL A 319 5.96 -7.43 -21.84
N SER A 320 6.76 -6.46 -22.26
CA SER A 320 7.56 -6.56 -23.47
C SER A 320 8.94 -7.20 -23.19
N PRO A 321 9.64 -7.70 -24.21
CA PRO A 321 11.04 -8.09 -24.08
C PRO A 321 11.95 -6.98 -23.50
N ALA A 322 11.60 -5.70 -23.70
CA ALA A 322 12.32 -4.59 -23.08
C ALA A 322 12.00 -4.45 -21.59
N GLY A 323 10.76 -4.69 -21.16
CA GLY A 323 10.39 -4.81 -19.74
C GLY A 323 11.22 -5.85 -19.00
N TYR A 324 11.27 -7.08 -19.51
CA TYR A 324 12.14 -8.15 -18.95
C TYR A 324 13.62 -7.76 -18.93
N ALA A 325 14.12 -7.05 -19.95
CA ALA A 325 15.49 -6.54 -19.98
C ALA A 325 15.76 -5.52 -18.85
N HIS A 326 14.85 -4.57 -18.61
CA HIS A 326 14.95 -3.61 -17.51
C HIS A 326 14.85 -4.28 -16.15
N MET A 327 13.91 -5.20 -15.95
CA MET A 327 13.79 -5.99 -14.71
C MET A 327 15.08 -6.77 -14.40
N THR A 328 15.66 -7.42 -15.42
CA THR A 328 16.98 -8.10 -15.31
C THR A 328 18.11 -7.12 -14.96
N HIS A 329 18.06 -5.91 -15.52
CA HIS A 329 19.09 -4.89 -15.28
C HIS A 329 19.04 -4.35 -13.86
N MET A 330 17.85 -4.09 -13.32
CA MET A 330 17.67 -3.65 -11.93
C MET A 330 18.17 -4.69 -10.93
N LEU A 331 17.74 -5.96 -11.07
CA LEU A 331 18.22 -7.05 -10.22
C LEU A 331 19.73 -7.31 -10.35
N SER A 332 20.33 -7.03 -11.51
CA SER A 332 21.78 -7.13 -11.70
C SER A 332 22.60 -6.16 -10.84
N GLY A 333 21.96 -5.16 -10.22
CA GLY A 333 22.59 -4.27 -9.23
C GLY A 333 22.67 -4.86 -7.81
N LEU A 334 21.90 -5.90 -7.50
CA LEU A 334 21.92 -6.58 -6.20
C LEU A 334 23.03 -7.66 -6.15
N ALA A 335 23.32 -8.19 -4.95
CA ALA A 335 24.24 -9.30 -4.71
C ALA A 335 25.64 -9.17 -5.37
N GLY A 336 26.13 -7.95 -5.57
CA GLY A 336 27.37 -7.70 -6.30
C GLY A 336 27.39 -8.28 -7.72
N GLY A 337 26.23 -8.34 -8.37
CA GLY A 337 26.03 -8.92 -9.70
C GLY A 337 25.93 -10.45 -9.75
N ASN A 338 25.83 -11.14 -8.61
CA ASN A 338 25.58 -12.59 -8.54
C ASN A 338 24.12 -12.90 -8.90
N LEU A 339 23.86 -13.27 -10.15
CA LEU A 339 22.49 -13.43 -10.67
C LEU A 339 22.28 -14.74 -11.46
N VAL A 340 21.33 -15.55 -11.01
CA VAL A 340 20.86 -16.74 -11.73
C VAL A 340 19.49 -16.45 -12.33
N VAL A 341 19.24 -16.92 -13.55
CA VAL A 341 17.92 -16.95 -14.18
C VAL A 341 17.58 -18.41 -14.45
N ALA A 342 16.42 -18.88 -14.00
CA ALA A 342 15.92 -20.23 -14.20
C ALA A 342 14.58 -20.17 -14.95
N LEU A 343 14.45 -20.90 -16.05
CA LEU A 343 13.25 -20.87 -16.88
C LEU A 343 12.08 -21.60 -16.21
N GLU A 344 10.93 -20.94 -16.13
CA GLU A 344 9.67 -21.48 -15.59
C GLU A 344 8.60 -21.56 -16.70
N GLY A 345 7.51 -20.78 -16.62
CA GLY A 345 6.40 -20.73 -17.58
C GLY A 345 6.63 -19.88 -18.84
N GLY A 346 5.55 -19.46 -19.51
CA GLY A 346 5.54 -18.87 -20.85
C GLY A 346 5.36 -19.90 -21.96
N TYR A 347 4.34 -19.73 -22.80
CA TYR A 347 3.82 -20.77 -23.69
C TYR A 347 3.71 -20.31 -25.15
N ASN A 348 3.54 -19.00 -25.40
CA ASN A 348 3.78 -18.45 -26.74
C ASN A 348 5.27 -18.55 -27.10
N LEU A 349 5.58 -19.41 -28.09
CA LEU A 349 6.95 -19.77 -28.49
C LEU A 349 7.80 -18.61 -29.01
N ASP A 350 7.20 -17.53 -29.51
CA ASP A 350 7.94 -16.34 -29.95
C ASP A 350 8.09 -15.33 -28.82
N SER A 351 7.06 -15.13 -27.98
CA SER A 351 7.14 -14.24 -26.82
C SER A 351 8.17 -14.72 -25.79
N ILE A 352 8.20 -16.03 -25.48
CA ILE A 352 9.22 -16.63 -24.60
C ILE A 352 10.64 -16.49 -25.19
N SER A 353 10.79 -16.69 -26.50
CA SER A 353 12.10 -16.65 -27.18
C SER A 353 12.67 -15.24 -27.24
N ASN A 354 11.83 -14.26 -27.61
CA ASN A 354 12.22 -12.85 -27.68
C ASN A 354 12.55 -12.28 -26.29
N SER A 355 11.73 -12.60 -25.28
CA SER A 355 11.95 -12.15 -23.90
C SER A 355 13.19 -12.80 -23.29
N SER A 356 13.36 -14.12 -23.45
CA SER A 356 14.59 -14.83 -23.04
C SER A 356 15.85 -14.29 -23.71
N LEU A 357 15.77 -13.91 -24.99
CA LEU A 357 16.89 -13.29 -25.71
C LEU A 357 17.22 -11.90 -25.13
N ALA A 358 16.21 -11.10 -24.78
CA ALA A 358 16.43 -9.78 -24.18
C ALA A 358 17.07 -9.88 -22.78
N VAL A 359 16.63 -10.84 -21.96
CA VAL A 359 17.27 -11.19 -20.68
C VAL A 359 18.73 -11.61 -20.91
N ALA A 360 18.99 -12.53 -21.85
CA ALA A 360 20.34 -13.03 -22.14
C ALA A 360 21.33 -11.91 -22.57
N ARG A 361 20.86 -10.90 -23.31
CA ARG A 361 21.65 -9.71 -23.66
C ARG A 361 22.08 -8.91 -22.41
N VAL A 362 21.15 -8.68 -21.48
CA VAL A 362 21.44 -7.94 -20.23
C VAL A 362 22.30 -8.76 -19.25
N LEU A 363 22.19 -10.09 -19.25
CA LEU A 363 23.14 -10.94 -18.53
C LEU A 363 24.57 -10.75 -19.08
N LEU A 364 24.72 -10.67 -20.40
CA LEU A 364 25.99 -10.41 -21.08
C LEU A 364 26.48 -8.94 -21.00
N GLY A 365 25.74 -8.05 -20.34
CA GLY A 365 26.14 -6.66 -20.12
C GLY A 365 25.80 -5.71 -21.27
N GLU A 366 24.96 -6.12 -22.22
CA GLU A 366 24.34 -5.18 -23.16
C GLU A 366 23.30 -4.34 -22.39
N ALA A 367 23.15 -3.06 -22.75
CA ALA A 367 22.16 -2.19 -22.11
C ALA A 367 20.73 -2.63 -22.48
N PRO A 368 19.73 -2.50 -21.57
CA PRO A 368 18.34 -2.75 -21.92
C PRO A 368 17.86 -1.73 -22.97
N PRO A 369 16.93 -2.10 -23.87
CA PRO A 369 16.37 -1.16 -24.85
C PRO A 369 15.69 0.03 -24.17
N GLU A 370 15.63 1.17 -24.85
CA GLU A 370 14.88 2.33 -24.36
C GLU A 370 13.37 2.01 -24.31
N LEU A 371 12.75 2.24 -23.14
CA LEU A 371 11.30 2.20 -22.99
C LEU A 371 10.74 3.61 -23.21
N PRO A 372 9.64 3.77 -23.97
CA PRO A 372 9.03 5.08 -24.19
C PRO A 372 8.44 5.65 -22.88
N PRO A 373 8.12 6.96 -22.83
CA PRO A 373 7.32 7.53 -21.75
C PRO A 373 6.02 6.76 -21.59
N MET A 374 5.79 6.24 -20.38
CA MET A 374 4.71 5.32 -20.04
C MET A 374 4.18 5.62 -18.64
N VAL A 375 2.92 5.28 -18.39
CA VAL A 375 2.21 5.54 -17.12
C VAL A 375 1.66 4.20 -16.63
N ALA A 376 1.90 3.88 -15.35
CA ALA A 376 1.33 2.69 -14.73
C ALA A 376 -0.20 2.84 -14.60
N SER A 377 -0.95 1.75 -14.76
CA SER A 377 -2.40 1.81 -14.64
C SER A 377 -2.83 2.07 -13.20
N GLU A 378 -4.00 2.69 -13.01
CA GLU A 378 -4.61 2.93 -11.69
C GLU A 378 -4.64 1.66 -10.84
N ALA A 379 -5.02 0.53 -11.45
CA ALA A 379 -5.04 -0.78 -10.81
C ALA A 379 -3.64 -1.27 -10.41
N GLY A 380 -2.61 -0.97 -11.22
CA GLY A 380 -1.21 -1.25 -10.89
C GLY A 380 -0.72 -0.40 -9.72
N THR A 381 -0.99 0.91 -9.73
CA THR A 381 -0.61 1.82 -8.64
C THR A 381 -1.35 1.52 -7.33
N GLU A 382 -2.65 1.21 -7.40
CA GLU A 382 -3.46 0.81 -6.24
C GLU A 382 -2.96 -0.50 -5.63
N THR A 383 -2.63 -1.50 -6.47
CA THR A 383 -2.03 -2.77 -6.00
C THR A 383 -0.70 -2.53 -5.31
N VAL A 384 0.17 -1.70 -5.90
CA VAL A 384 1.48 -1.34 -5.32
C VAL A 384 1.32 -0.55 -4.01
N TRP A 385 0.32 0.32 -3.88
CA TRP A 385 -0.01 1.01 -2.64
C TRP A 385 -0.51 0.08 -1.54
N GLN A 386 -1.45 -0.82 -1.85
CA GLN A 386 -1.95 -1.83 -0.90
C GLN A 386 -0.81 -2.77 -0.43
N VAL A 387 0.05 -3.22 -1.35
CA VAL A 387 1.25 -3.99 -1.00
C VAL A 387 2.21 -3.15 -0.14
N ALA A 388 2.38 -1.86 -0.43
CA ALA A 388 3.20 -0.98 0.41
C ALA A 388 2.64 -0.85 1.84
N MET A 389 1.31 -0.74 1.99
CA MET A 389 0.66 -0.69 3.30
C MET A 389 0.94 -1.94 4.13
N GLU A 390 0.83 -3.13 3.54
CA GLU A 390 1.17 -4.38 4.24
C GLU A 390 2.67 -4.51 4.52
N GLN A 391 3.52 -4.30 3.52
CA GLN A 391 4.96 -4.55 3.63
C GLN A 391 5.71 -3.51 4.47
N SER A 392 5.17 -2.30 4.63
CA SER A 392 5.71 -1.28 5.56
C SER A 392 5.66 -1.70 7.04
N LYS A 393 4.95 -2.78 7.38
CA LYS A 393 4.97 -3.40 8.72
C LYS A 393 6.29 -4.13 9.01
N TYR A 394 7.02 -4.54 7.96
CA TYR A 394 8.22 -5.37 8.04
C TYR A 394 9.46 -4.65 7.49
N TRP A 395 9.31 -3.90 6.39
CA TRP A 395 10.39 -3.25 5.63
C TRP A 395 10.38 -1.73 5.78
N LYS A 396 11.50 -1.13 6.18
CA LYS A 396 11.62 0.32 6.41
C LYS A 396 11.87 1.12 5.14
N SER A 397 12.34 0.44 4.10
CA SER A 397 12.53 0.95 2.74
C SER A 397 11.20 1.24 2.02
N VAL A 398 10.09 0.65 2.48
CA VAL A 398 8.75 0.79 1.90
C VAL A 398 7.99 1.92 2.59
N ASN A 399 7.56 2.92 1.81
CA ASN A 399 6.79 4.06 2.30
C ASN A 399 5.42 4.14 1.59
N PRO A 400 4.30 3.80 2.25
CA PRO A 400 2.96 3.85 1.64
C PRO A 400 2.61 5.24 1.08
N LYS A 401 3.08 6.32 1.72
CA LYS A 401 2.83 7.72 1.27
C LYS A 401 3.63 8.13 0.03
N ALA A 402 4.60 7.32 -0.41
CA ALA A 402 5.25 7.49 -1.70
C ALA A 402 4.53 6.73 -2.83
N CYS A 403 3.74 5.72 -2.47
CA CYS A 403 2.97 4.87 -3.37
C CYS A 403 1.50 5.31 -3.52
N GLU A 404 1.02 6.18 -2.62
CA GLU A 404 -0.35 6.71 -2.56
C GLU A 404 -0.81 7.19 -3.96
N PRO A 405 -1.86 6.56 -4.54
CA PRO A 405 -2.33 6.90 -5.88
C PRO A 405 -2.70 8.38 -5.95
N ARG A 406 -2.28 9.03 -7.03
CA ARG A 406 -2.71 10.40 -7.30
C ARG A 406 -4.06 10.33 -7.99
N GLU A 407 -5.12 10.52 -7.22
CA GLU A 407 -6.44 10.85 -7.78
C GLU A 407 -6.27 12.07 -8.70
N GLU A 408 -6.40 11.88 -10.01
CA GLU A 408 -6.56 12.99 -10.95
C GLU A 408 -7.99 13.51 -10.79
N VAL A 409 -8.17 14.39 -9.81
CA VAL A 409 -9.44 14.99 -9.43
C VAL A 409 -9.99 15.82 -10.60
N ASP A 410 -10.89 15.21 -11.38
CA ASP A 410 -11.60 15.81 -12.51
C ASP A 410 -12.12 17.22 -12.17
N GLU A 411 -12.01 18.17 -13.11
CA GLU A 411 -12.42 19.59 -12.91
C GLU A 411 -13.91 19.78 -12.57
N ILE A 412 -14.73 18.73 -12.75
CA ILE A 412 -16.19 18.71 -12.52
C ILE A 412 -16.57 17.82 -11.32
N SER A 413 -15.59 17.25 -10.60
CA SER A 413 -15.84 16.46 -9.40
C SER A 413 -16.17 17.35 -8.19
N PHE A 414 -17.13 16.91 -7.37
CA PHE A 414 -17.56 17.62 -6.16
C PHE A 414 -17.48 16.68 -4.96
N SER A 415 -16.93 17.16 -3.85
CA SER A 415 -16.91 16.36 -2.62
C SER A 415 -18.33 16.13 -2.09
N ILE A 416 -18.60 14.97 -1.48
CA ILE A 416 -19.90 14.66 -0.86
C ILE A 416 -20.36 15.80 0.09
N PRO A 417 -19.49 16.37 0.97
CA PRO A 417 -19.86 17.53 1.77
C PRO A 417 -20.32 18.75 0.96
N GLU A 418 -19.82 19.00 -0.25
CA GLU A 418 -20.24 20.14 -1.09
C GLU A 418 -21.59 19.90 -1.76
N ILE A 419 -21.87 18.66 -2.20
CA ILE A 419 -23.20 18.25 -2.66
C ILE A 419 -24.23 18.45 -1.53
N LEU A 420 -23.87 18.07 -0.30
CA LEU A 420 -24.72 18.27 0.89
C LEU A 420 -24.90 19.75 1.27
N LYS A 421 -23.87 20.60 1.08
CA LYS A 421 -23.97 22.08 1.23
C LYS A 421 -24.99 22.65 0.24
N GLY A 422 -24.87 22.32 -1.04
CA GLY A 422 -25.79 22.76 -2.09
C GLY A 422 -27.23 22.31 -1.83
N HIS A 423 -27.42 21.03 -1.47
CA HIS A 423 -28.74 20.51 -1.11
C HIS A 423 -29.37 21.27 0.07
N ARG A 424 -28.61 21.50 1.16
CA ARG A 424 -29.13 22.23 2.33
C ARG A 424 -29.49 23.67 1.98
N GLN A 425 -28.63 24.39 1.26
CA GLN A 425 -28.91 25.76 0.84
C GLN A 425 -30.21 25.84 0.01
N HIS A 426 -30.37 24.93 -0.97
CA HIS A 426 -31.56 24.87 -1.81
C HIS A 426 -32.82 24.51 -1.02
N PHE A 427 -32.73 23.58 -0.07
CA PHE A 427 -33.84 23.21 0.81
C PHE A 427 -34.28 24.37 1.71
N LEU A 428 -33.35 25.07 2.37
CA LEU A 428 -33.66 26.20 3.24
C LEU A 428 -34.24 27.40 2.47
N TYR A 429 -33.71 27.68 1.28
CA TYR A 429 -34.26 28.71 0.40
C TYR A 429 -35.67 28.35 -0.10
N THR A 430 -35.87 27.17 -0.68
CA THR A 430 -37.17 26.81 -1.27
C THR A 430 -38.28 26.65 -0.24
N GLN A 431 -38.03 25.97 0.88
CA GLN A 431 -39.06 25.66 1.88
C GLN A 431 -39.32 26.79 2.88
N TYR A 432 -38.28 27.55 3.25
CA TYR A 432 -38.34 28.53 4.34
C TYR A 432 -37.98 29.97 3.93
N GLN A 433 -37.68 30.21 2.64
CA GLN A 433 -37.29 31.52 2.09
C GLN A 433 -36.09 32.15 2.84
N MET A 434 -35.21 31.30 3.37
CA MET A 434 -33.99 31.74 4.06
C MET A 434 -32.94 32.21 3.06
N LEU A 435 -32.19 33.26 3.42
CA LEU A 435 -31.19 33.92 2.60
C LEU A 435 -29.78 33.66 3.16
N GLN A 436 -28.77 33.69 2.29
CA GLN A 436 -27.37 33.57 2.73
C GLN A 436 -26.94 34.82 3.51
N VAL A 437 -26.24 34.62 4.63
CA VAL A 437 -25.52 35.70 5.32
C VAL A 437 -24.18 35.95 4.63
N PRO A 438 -23.89 37.17 4.11
CA PRO A 438 -22.65 37.44 3.40
C PRO A 438 -21.45 37.54 4.35
N LEU A 439 -20.33 36.89 4.02
CA LEU A 439 -19.14 36.88 4.86
C LEU A 439 -18.08 37.83 4.29
N MET A 440 -17.96 39.03 4.86
CA MET A 440 -17.16 40.16 4.32
C MET A 440 -15.65 39.88 4.20
N THR A 441 -15.15 38.80 4.81
CA THR A 441 -13.75 38.36 4.67
C THR A 441 -13.67 37.26 3.63
N LYS A 442 -12.87 37.44 2.56
CA LYS A 442 -12.69 36.47 1.47
C LYS A 442 -12.44 35.04 1.98
N MET A 443 -11.58 34.90 2.99
CA MET A 443 -11.26 33.62 3.66
C MET A 443 -12.46 32.96 4.36
N PHE A 444 -13.43 33.73 4.88
CA PHE A 444 -14.66 33.16 5.44
C PHE A 444 -15.67 32.81 4.35
N GLU A 445 -15.81 33.62 3.30
CA GLU A 445 -16.68 33.27 2.16
C GLU A 445 -16.15 32.01 1.42
N GLU A 446 -14.83 31.87 1.25
CA GLU A 446 -14.19 30.67 0.68
C GLU A 446 -14.40 29.40 1.52
N ARG A 447 -14.61 29.51 2.84
CA ARG A 447 -14.68 28.36 3.76
C ARG A 447 -16.08 28.07 4.28
N PHE A 448 -16.94 29.09 4.36
CA PHE A 448 -18.29 29.07 4.94
C PHE A 448 -19.34 29.79 4.08
N GLY A 449 -18.97 30.32 2.91
CA GLY A 449 -19.92 30.79 1.91
C GLY A 449 -20.92 29.69 1.54
N SER A 450 -22.18 30.10 1.40
CA SER A 450 -23.38 29.25 1.29
C SER A 450 -23.68 28.30 2.47
N GLN A 451 -22.95 28.37 3.59
CA GLN A 451 -23.14 27.51 4.78
C GLN A 451 -23.80 28.23 5.97
N VAL A 452 -24.08 29.52 5.83
CA VAL A 452 -24.73 30.35 6.85
C VAL A 452 -25.98 30.98 6.24
N MET A 453 -27.15 30.64 6.78
CA MET A 453 -28.46 31.03 6.24
C MET A 453 -29.32 31.65 7.34
N CYS A 454 -30.06 32.72 7.06
CA CYS A 454 -30.97 33.35 8.02
C CYS A 454 -32.38 33.57 7.45
N THR A 455 -33.37 33.73 8.32
CA THR A 455 -34.70 34.22 7.92
C THR A 455 -34.63 35.70 7.52
N SER A 456 -35.55 36.15 6.66
CA SER A 456 -35.56 37.53 6.13
C SER A 456 -35.89 38.61 7.16
N ASP A 457 -36.45 38.24 8.31
CA ASP A 457 -36.79 39.10 9.44
C ASP A 457 -35.70 39.15 10.54
N PHE A 458 -34.58 38.46 10.36
CA PHE A 458 -33.56 38.19 11.39
C PHE A 458 -33.12 39.41 12.21
N LEU A 459 -32.87 40.55 11.57
CA LEU A 459 -32.40 41.76 12.26
C LEU A 459 -33.50 42.47 13.08
N GLN A 460 -34.78 42.17 12.84
CA GLN A 460 -35.94 42.87 13.40
C GLN A 460 -36.79 42.01 14.34
N ASN A 461 -36.68 40.68 14.26
CA ASN A 461 -37.46 39.77 15.11
C ASN A 461 -37.04 39.90 16.60
N PRO A 462 -37.99 39.98 17.55
CA PRO A 462 -37.67 40.07 18.98
C PRO A 462 -37.01 38.80 19.57
N THR A 463 -37.09 37.65 18.88
CA THR A 463 -36.52 36.37 19.31
C THR A 463 -35.74 35.70 18.18
N ILE A 464 -34.44 35.50 18.41
CA ILE A 464 -33.54 34.77 17.51
C ILE A 464 -33.17 33.42 18.10
N ILE A 465 -33.24 32.37 17.28
CA ILE A 465 -32.60 31.08 17.52
C ILE A 465 -31.41 30.95 16.57
N VAL A 466 -30.22 30.69 17.12
CA VAL A 466 -29.01 30.38 16.36
C VAL A 466 -28.72 28.89 16.52
N PHE A 467 -28.86 28.15 15.42
CA PHE A 467 -28.65 26.71 15.36
C PHE A 467 -27.28 26.41 14.74
N VAL A 468 -26.39 25.81 15.53
CA VAL A 468 -24.99 25.57 15.19
C VAL A 468 -24.74 24.07 15.12
N HIS A 469 -24.37 23.57 13.95
CA HIS A 469 -24.38 22.13 13.67
C HIS A 469 -23.39 21.73 12.57
N GLU A 470 -23.31 20.42 12.30
CA GLU A 470 -22.63 19.81 11.16
C GLU A 470 -23.66 19.09 10.26
N PHE A 471 -23.21 18.31 9.26
CA PHE A 471 -24.11 17.48 8.47
C PHE A 471 -24.69 16.32 9.29
N GLY A 472 -25.96 15.99 9.06
CA GLY A 472 -26.53 14.73 9.56
C GLY A 472 -25.88 13.53 8.87
N ASN A 473 -25.87 12.38 9.55
CA ASN A 473 -25.19 11.19 9.01
C ASN A 473 -25.77 10.80 7.66
N LEU A 474 -24.89 10.62 6.67
CA LEU A 474 -25.18 9.92 5.44
C LEU A 474 -25.01 8.42 5.69
N ARG A 475 -26.07 7.63 5.44
CA ARG A 475 -25.90 6.18 5.25
C ARG A 475 -25.58 5.96 3.78
N ILE A 476 -24.47 5.29 3.53
CA ILE A 476 -24.07 4.82 2.20
C ILE A 476 -24.22 3.30 2.18
N GLU A 477 -24.77 2.76 1.10
CA GLU A 477 -24.65 1.35 0.71
C GLU A 477 -23.88 1.31 -0.61
N LEU A 478 -22.99 0.31 -0.78
CA LEU A 478 -22.05 0.25 -1.89
C LEU A 478 -22.32 -1.00 -2.73
N ASP A 479 -22.24 -0.90 -4.06
CA ASP A 479 -22.36 -2.06 -4.96
C ASP A 479 -21.23 -3.07 -4.72
N GLY A 480 -20.05 -2.59 -4.31
CA GLY A 480 -19.00 -3.43 -3.78
C GLY A 480 -17.90 -2.65 -3.06
N LYS A 481 -17.28 -3.30 -2.07
CA LYS A 481 -16.06 -2.80 -1.40
C LYS A 481 -14.91 -2.38 -2.35
N PRO A 482 -14.65 -3.02 -3.51
CA PRO A 482 -13.46 -2.72 -4.31
C PRO A 482 -13.70 -1.74 -5.46
N THR A 483 -14.92 -1.22 -5.65
CA THR A 483 -15.20 -0.12 -6.59
C THR A 483 -15.70 1.14 -5.90
N CYS A 484 -16.27 1.01 -4.69
CA CYS A 484 -16.82 2.12 -3.91
C CYS A 484 -17.97 2.88 -4.58
N ASP A 485 -18.59 2.30 -5.62
CA ASP A 485 -19.81 2.82 -6.24
C ASP A 485 -20.96 2.86 -5.24
N VAL A 486 -21.71 3.98 -5.22
CA VAL A 486 -22.78 4.23 -4.27
C VAL A 486 -24.13 3.78 -4.82
N GLN A 487 -24.77 2.82 -4.14
CA GLN A 487 -26.17 2.47 -4.39
C GLN A 487 -27.09 3.61 -3.95
N MET A 488 -27.41 4.50 -4.87
CA MET A 488 -28.23 5.70 -4.63
C MET A 488 -29.65 5.39 -4.12
N GLU A 489 -30.18 4.20 -4.40
CA GLU A 489 -31.49 3.74 -3.94
C GLU A 489 -31.52 3.29 -2.47
N ASN A 490 -30.40 2.75 -1.96
CA ASN A 490 -30.26 2.27 -0.57
C ASN A 490 -29.54 3.28 0.34
N SER A 491 -28.92 4.31 -0.24
CA SER A 491 -28.18 5.37 0.45
C SER A 491 -29.08 6.57 0.78
N TYR A 492 -28.99 7.12 2.00
CA TYR A 492 -29.83 8.24 2.43
C TYR A 492 -29.20 9.15 3.50
N LEU A 493 -29.48 10.45 3.37
CA LEU A 493 -29.12 11.48 4.34
C LEU A 493 -30.15 11.57 5.47
N ILE A 494 -29.70 11.41 6.72
CA ILE A 494 -30.56 11.55 7.90
C ILE A 494 -30.46 12.99 8.44
N ASP A 495 -31.20 13.93 7.82
CA ASP A 495 -31.29 15.32 8.29
C ASP A 495 -32.37 15.49 9.36
N PHE A 496 -31.94 15.42 10.62
CA PHE A 496 -32.74 15.64 11.82
C PHE A 496 -33.18 17.10 12.05
N SER A 497 -32.57 18.08 11.36
CA SER A 497 -32.82 19.51 11.64
C SER A 497 -34.19 19.99 11.14
N LYS A 498 -34.81 19.26 10.21
CA LYS A 498 -36.07 19.64 9.54
C LYS A 498 -37.23 19.86 10.52
N GLU A 499 -37.34 19.04 11.57
CA GLU A 499 -38.37 19.19 12.60
C GLU A 499 -38.16 20.45 13.45
N LEU A 500 -36.90 20.75 13.80
CA LEU A 500 -36.51 21.96 14.53
C LEU A 500 -36.84 23.22 13.70
N ILE A 501 -36.39 23.28 12.45
CA ILE A 501 -36.59 24.43 11.55
C ILE A 501 -38.09 24.67 11.30
N SER A 502 -38.86 23.59 11.07
CA SER A 502 -40.32 23.64 10.93
C SER A 502 -41.00 24.24 12.17
N TRP A 503 -40.58 23.82 13.37
CA TRP A 503 -41.09 24.40 14.62
C TRP A 503 -40.70 25.87 14.81
N VAL A 504 -39.43 26.24 14.60
CA VAL A 504 -38.95 27.63 14.72
C VAL A 504 -39.74 28.58 13.81
N THR A 505 -39.96 28.15 12.56
CA THR A 505 -40.78 28.88 11.57
C THR A 505 -42.24 29.01 12.02
N LYS A 506 -42.82 27.94 12.58
CA LYS A 506 -44.22 27.92 13.06
C LYS A 506 -44.47 28.88 14.24
N GLU A 507 -43.52 28.99 15.17
CA GLU A 507 -43.59 29.95 16.29
C GLU A 507 -43.24 31.39 15.87
N LYS A 508 -42.80 31.60 14.63
CA LYS A 508 -42.36 32.89 14.05
C LYS A 508 -41.17 33.52 14.78
N TYR A 509 -40.21 32.70 15.20
CA TYR A 509 -38.90 33.18 15.63
C TYR A 509 -37.96 33.28 14.43
N ALA A 510 -37.01 34.21 14.49
CA ALA A 510 -35.95 34.26 13.48
C ALA A 510 -34.97 33.10 13.68
N LEU A 511 -34.52 32.51 12.57
CA LEU A 511 -33.51 31.46 12.56
C LEU A 511 -32.22 31.95 11.92
N LEU A 512 -31.09 31.58 12.53
CA LEU A 512 -29.76 31.59 11.90
C LEU A 512 -29.21 30.16 11.93
N ASP A 513 -29.14 29.54 10.76
CA ASP A 513 -28.61 28.21 10.51
C ASP A 513 -27.11 28.33 10.20
N VAL A 514 -26.26 27.69 10.99
CA VAL A 514 -24.80 27.78 10.91
C VAL A 514 -24.19 26.39 10.83
N ASN A 515 -23.82 25.97 9.62
CA ASN A 515 -23.03 24.75 9.45
C ASN A 515 -21.53 25.05 9.63
N VAL A 516 -20.93 24.49 10.68
CA VAL A 516 -19.53 24.77 11.06
C VAL A 516 -18.51 23.85 10.37
N PHE A 517 -18.92 22.99 9.44
CA PHE A 517 -18.01 22.13 8.70
C PHE A 517 -17.38 22.91 7.52
N PRO A 518 -16.07 23.25 7.54
CA PRO A 518 -15.47 24.10 6.51
C PRO A 518 -15.51 23.46 5.11
N ARG A 519 -15.33 24.28 4.06
CA ARG A 519 -14.90 23.78 2.74
C ARG A 519 -13.41 23.38 2.77
N PRO A 520 -12.98 22.40 1.95
CA PRO A 520 -11.57 22.09 1.73
C PRO A 520 -10.84 23.28 1.07
N PHE A 521 -9.51 23.23 1.00
CA PHE A 521 -8.72 24.25 0.31
C PHE A 521 -8.57 23.90 -1.18
N THR A 522 -8.90 24.85 -2.06
CA THR A 522 -8.71 24.74 -3.52
C THR A 522 -7.27 25.01 -3.99
N SER A 523 -6.33 25.15 -3.05
CA SER A 523 -4.91 25.40 -3.30
C SER A 523 -4.09 25.07 -2.04
N PRO A 524 -2.80 24.71 -2.15
CA PRO A 524 -1.98 24.36 -1.00
C PRO A 524 -1.87 25.49 0.03
N LEU A 525 -1.95 25.14 1.31
CA LEU A 525 -1.94 26.05 2.45
C LEU A 525 -0.79 27.09 2.40
N PRO A 526 -1.10 28.40 2.53
CA PRO A 526 -0.08 29.44 2.67
C PRO A 526 0.89 29.15 3.82
N ARG A 527 2.21 29.23 3.54
CA ARG A 527 3.28 28.93 4.50
C ARG A 527 3.22 29.87 5.72
N GLY A 528 2.60 29.41 6.80
CA GLY A 528 2.55 30.14 8.08
C GLY A 528 1.46 29.65 9.04
N HIS A 529 0.36 29.10 8.54
CA HIS A 529 -0.74 28.61 9.39
C HIS A 529 -0.41 27.23 9.97
N LYS A 530 0.09 27.20 11.22
CA LYS A 530 0.51 25.98 11.92
C LYS A 530 -0.57 25.26 12.74
N HIS A 531 -1.76 25.86 12.90
CA HIS A 531 -2.90 25.22 13.56
C HIS A 531 -4.13 25.21 12.64
N VAL A 532 -4.89 24.12 12.72
CA VAL A 532 -6.18 23.93 12.05
C VAL A 532 -7.35 24.27 12.98
N GLU A 533 -7.08 24.42 14.28
CA GLU A 533 -8.02 24.78 15.35
C GLU A 533 -8.03 26.31 15.56
N SER A 534 -9.16 27.04 15.59
CA SER A 534 -10.55 26.64 15.36
C SER A 534 -11.22 27.63 14.42
N TRP A 535 -11.52 27.18 13.20
CA TRP A 535 -12.30 27.95 12.23
C TRP A 535 -13.76 28.16 12.66
N SER A 536 -14.29 27.24 13.46
CA SER A 536 -15.67 27.25 13.95
C SER A 536 -15.91 28.35 14.99
N ARG A 537 -14.93 28.58 15.89
CA ARG A 537 -14.92 29.76 16.77
C ARG A 537 -14.92 31.05 15.97
N ASP A 538 -14.05 31.15 14.97
CA ASP A 538 -13.78 32.41 14.29
C ASP A 538 -14.98 32.85 13.42
N VAL A 539 -15.65 31.92 12.74
CA VAL A 539 -16.90 32.23 12.01
C VAL A 539 -18.06 32.58 12.96
N LEU A 540 -18.21 31.87 14.09
CA LEU A 540 -19.24 32.22 15.09
C LEU A 540 -18.97 33.57 15.76
N THR A 541 -17.70 33.92 16.00
CA THR A 541 -17.30 35.21 16.57
C THR A 541 -17.60 36.34 15.57
N TYR A 542 -17.31 36.13 14.28
CA TYR A 542 -17.70 37.05 13.21
C TYR A 542 -19.23 37.24 13.14
N LEU A 543 -20.02 36.16 13.19
CA LEU A 543 -21.48 36.23 13.18
C LEU A 543 -22.04 36.90 14.44
N TRP A 544 -21.41 36.70 15.60
CA TRP A 544 -21.77 37.39 16.83
C TRP A 544 -21.55 38.90 16.72
N ASP A 545 -20.33 39.33 16.40
CA ASP A 545 -19.94 40.74 16.39
C ASP A 545 -20.67 41.55 15.31
N ASN A 546 -20.96 40.96 14.14
CA ASN A 546 -21.49 41.67 12.97
C ASN A 546 -23.01 41.51 12.74
N TYR A 547 -23.65 40.49 13.31
CA TYR A 547 -25.08 40.21 13.05
C TYR A 547 -25.90 39.99 14.33
N ILE A 548 -25.50 39.07 15.20
CA ILE A 548 -26.31 38.69 16.37
C ILE A 548 -26.35 39.85 17.39
N GLN A 549 -25.20 40.43 17.75
CA GLN A 549 -25.11 41.53 18.72
C GLN A 549 -25.71 42.85 18.19
N LEU A 550 -25.81 43.02 16.87
CA LEU A 550 -26.37 44.22 16.22
C LEU A 550 -27.88 44.09 15.89
N SER A 551 -28.49 42.93 16.16
CA SER A 551 -29.92 42.70 15.94
C SER A 551 -30.80 43.45 16.95
N GLY A 552 -32.06 43.70 16.58
CA GLY A 552 -33.09 44.23 17.50
C GLY A 552 -33.64 43.21 18.51
N ALA A 553 -33.07 42.00 18.59
CA ALA A 553 -33.62 40.91 19.38
C ALA A 553 -33.48 41.14 20.89
N LYS A 554 -34.55 40.83 21.63
CA LYS A 554 -34.58 40.84 23.11
C LYS A 554 -34.27 39.47 23.69
N ASN A 555 -34.49 38.43 22.90
CA ASN A 555 -34.20 37.05 23.25
C ASN A 555 -33.28 36.42 22.21
N ILE A 556 -32.14 35.92 22.66
CA ILE A 556 -31.20 35.15 21.82
C ILE A 556 -31.04 33.78 22.46
N ILE A 557 -31.19 32.73 21.65
CA ILE A 557 -31.11 31.33 22.05
C ILE A 557 -30.08 30.65 21.16
N PHE A 558 -29.16 29.91 21.76
CA PHE A 558 -28.23 29.06 21.01
C PHE A 558 -28.63 27.59 21.13
N ILE A 559 -28.57 26.85 20.01
CA ILE A 559 -28.77 25.40 19.96
C ILE A 559 -27.56 24.78 19.23
N GLY A 560 -26.69 24.10 19.97
CA GLY A 560 -25.58 23.33 19.43
C GLY A 560 -25.97 21.87 19.20
N HIS A 561 -25.52 21.29 18.10
CA HIS A 561 -25.55 19.85 17.86
C HIS A 561 -24.16 19.33 17.43
N GLY A 562 -23.72 18.21 18.00
CA GLY A 562 -22.43 17.61 17.66
C GLY A 562 -21.27 18.61 17.87
N PRO A 563 -20.29 18.72 16.95
CA PRO A 563 -19.20 19.71 16.99
C PRO A 563 -19.65 21.17 17.16
N GLY A 564 -20.89 21.51 16.78
CA GLY A 564 -21.47 22.82 17.05
C GLY A 564 -21.54 23.15 18.55
N CYS A 565 -21.66 22.14 19.42
CA CYS A 565 -21.53 22.31 20.87
C CYS A 565 -20.15 22.84 21.28
N HIS A 566 -19.07 22.32 20.69
CA HIS A 566 -17.71 22.78 20.99
C HIS A 566 -17.49 24.22 20.51
N ALA A 567 -17.91 24.52 19.28
CA ALA A 567 -17.81 25.88 18.71
C ALA A 567 -18.56 26.93 19.55
N LEU A 568 -19.70 26.57 20.15
CA LEU A 568 -20.43 27.43 21.10
C LEU A 568 -19.67 27.64 22.42
N MET A 569 -18.88 26.68 22.89
CA MET A 569 -18.01 26.87 24.07
C MET A 569 -16.94 27.92 23.78
N GLU A 570 -16.25 27.79 22.65
CA GLU A 570 -15.22 28.76 22.24
C GLU A 570 -15.79 30.17 22.03
N LEU A 571 -17.03 30.28 21.53
CA LEU A 571 -17.74 31.57 21.45
C LEU A 571 -18.06 32.15 22.84
N MET A 572 -18.46 31.31 23.81
CA MET A 572 -18.73 31.76 25.17
C MET A 572 -17.45 32.19 25.92
N GLU A 573 -16.33 31.53 25.64
CA GLU A 573 -15.01 31.90 26.16
C GLU A 573 -14.47 33.18 25.53
N SER A 574 -14.74 33.43 24.24
CA SER A 574 -14.28 34.63 23.52
C SER A 574 -15.19 35.86 23.68
N ARG A 575 -16.46 35.69 24.06
CA ARG A 575 -17.44 36.78 24.26
C ARG A 575 -18.25 36.68 25.58
N PRO A 576 -17.65 36.41 26.75
CA PRO A 576 -18.36 36.05 27.99
C PRO A 576 -19.37 37.11 28.45
N VAL A 577 -19.00 38.39 28.41
CA VAL A 577 -19.87 39.51 28.82
C VAL A 577 -21.08 39.65 27.89
N GLY A 578 -20.91 39.39 26.59
CA GLY A 578 -21.99 39.42 25.61
C GLY A 578 -23.00 38.29 25.86
N MET A 579 -22.51 37.08 26.10
CA MET A 579 -23.35 35.92 26.40
C MET A 579 -24.20 36.15 27.64
N ILE A 580 -23.58 36.51 28.77
CA ILE A 580 -24.25 36.71 30.06
C ILE A 580 -25.34 37.80 29.96
N ARG A 581 -25.11 38.86 29.17
CA ARG A 581 -26.01 40.01 29.05
C ARG A 581 -27.20 39.79 28.12
N TYR A 582 -26.98 39.15 26.96
CA TYR A 582 -27.97 39.15 25.88
C TYR A 582 -28.69 37.79 25.70
N VAL A 583 -28.00 36.67 25.93
CA VAL A 583 -28.52 35.31 25.69
C VAL A 583 -29.51 34.90 26.79
N ASN A 584 -30.59 34.19 26.42
CA ASN A 584 -31.56 33.62 27.35
C ASN A 584 -31.16 32.21 27.81
N THR A 585 -30.76 31.35 26.86
CA THR A 585 -30.33 29.98 27.15
C THR A 585 -29.43 29.43 26.05
N VAL A 586 -28.54 28.52 26.43
CA VAL A 586 -27.71 27.71 25.51
C VAL A 586 -28.10 26.24 25.63
N ILE A 587 -28.55 25.64 24.54
CA ILE A 587 -28.94 24.24 24.46
C ILE A 587 -27.85 23.49 23.71
N GLN A 588 -27.41 22.33 24.20
CA GLN A 588 -26.32 21.56 23.57
C GLN A 588 -26.68 20.07 23.52
N VAL A 589 -26.86 19.53 22.32
CA VAL A 589 -27.09 18.11 22.07
C VAL A 589 -25.77 17.45 21.68
N VAL A 590 -25.14 16.80 22.65
CA VAL A 590 -23.71 16.45 22.59
C VAL A 590 -23.45 15.15 21.82
N GLY A 591 -24.43 14.25 21.78
CA GLY A 591 -24.27 12.93 21.19
C GLY A 591 -23.23 12.10 21.96
N ASN A 592 -22.20 11.61 21.26
CA ASN A 592 -21.09 10.83 21.84
C ASN A 592 -19.88 11.68 22.28
N MET A 593 -19.90 13.01 22.08
CA MET A 593 -18.72 13.84 22.40
C MET A 593 -18.59 14.09 23.91
N ASN A 594 -17.40 14.52 24.36
CA ASN A 594 -17.21 14.95 25.75
C ASN A 594 -18.20 16.06 26.15
N ILE A 595 -18.75 15.99 27.37
CA ILE A 595 -19.69 17.00 27.84
C ILE A 595 -19.02 18.39 27.88
N PRO A 596 -19.60 19.41 27.22
CA PRO A 596 -19.14 20.79 27.23
C PRO A 596 -18.79 21.30 28.63
N SER A 597 -17.73 22.08 28.79
CA SER A 597 -17.29 22.54 30.11
C SER A 597 -16.67 23.93 30.09
N ILE A 598 -17.29 24.88 30.81
CA ILE A 598 -16.73 26.22 31.01
C ILE A 598 -15.39 26.14 31.76
N PRO A 599 -14.37 26.97 31.42
CA PRO A 599 -13.10 27.04 32.13
C PRO A 599 -13.22 27.30 33.64
N LYS A 600 -12.16 26.97 34.39
CA LYS A 600 -12.16 27.00 35.87
C LYS A 600 -12.07 28.42 36.44
N ASP A 601 -11.56 29.34 35.66
CA ASP A 601 -11.28 30.74 35.94
C ASP A 601 -12.47 31.67 35.60
N ALA A 602 -13.36 31.24 34.71
CA ALA A 602 -14.54 32.00 34.28
C ALA A 602 -15.73 31.87 35.27
N ASP A 603 -15.54 32.32 36.51
CA ASP A 603 -16.46 32.11 37.64
C ASP A 603 -17.91 32.62 37.40
N GLU A 604 -18.07 33.83 36.86
CA GLU A 604 -19.39 34.42 36.56
C GLU A 604 -20.10 33.69 35.42
N LEU A 605 -19.38 33.41 34.33
CA LEU A 605 -19.88 32.67 33.17
C LEU A 605 -20.30 31.25 33.59
N ARG A 606 -19.52 30.59 34.45
CA ARG A 606 -19.85 29.28 35.03
C ARG A 606 -21.12 29.34 35.88
N ALA A 607 -21.32 30.39 36.66
CA ALA A 607 -22.53 30.58 37.45
C ALA A 607 -23.76 30.83 36.56
N TRP A 608 -23.62 31.64 35.51
CA TRP A 608 -24.68 31.88 34.51
C TRP A 608 -25.03 30.62 33.72
N TYR A 609 -24.03 29.94 33.14
CA TYR A 609 -24.20 28.72 32.34
C TYR A 609 -24.82 27.57 33.15
N SER A 610 -24.53 27.47 34.45
CA SER A 610 -25.17 26.47 35.33
C SER A 610 -26.67 26.65 35.53
N LYS A 611 -27.23 27.82 35.17
CA LYS A 611 -28.66 28.16 35.26
C LYS A 611 -29.32 28.25 33.88
N ASN A 612 -28.60 28.84 32.92
CA ASN A 612 -29.11 29.23 31.60
C ASN A 612 -28.59 28.30 30.49
N SER A 613 -28.45 27.00 30.79
CA SER A 613 -28.16 25.99 29.77
C SER A 613 -28.93 24.70 29.99
N LEU A 614 -29.06 23.92 28.91
CA LEU A 614 -29.63 22.58 28.87
C LEU A 614 -28.70 21.71 28.02
N VAL A 615 -28.12 20.67 28.62
CA VAL A 615 -27.20 19.76 27.94
C VAL A 615 -27.86 18.39 27.86
N ILE A 616 -28.01 17.86 26.64
CA ILE A 616 -28.75 16.62 26.37
C ILE A 616 -27.77 15.54 25.91
N VAL A 617 -27.82 14.38 26.57
CA VAL A 617 -27.01 13.18 26.26
C VAL A 617 -27.85 11.90 26.24
N HIS A 618 -27.33 10.86 25.58
CA HIS A 618 -27.90 9.50 25.61
C HIS A 618 -27.66 8.81 26.98
N PRO A 619 -28.36 7.71 27.31
CA PRO A 619 -28.27 7.10 28.64
C PRO A 619 -26.90 6.50 28.95
N GLU A 620 -26.24 5.96 27.94
CA GLU A 620 -24.94 5.26 28.02
C GLU A 620 -23.73 6.22 28.00
N HIS A 621 -23.96 7.53 28.11
CA HIS A 621 -22.92 8.54 27.97
C HIS A 621 -21.87 8.48 29.10
N PRO A 622 -20.55 8.53 28.82
CA PRO A 622 -19.49 8.39 29.84
C PRO A 622 -19.58 9.33 31.05
N ALA A 623 -20.24 10.48 30.90
CA ALA A 623 -20.49 11.42 32.01
C ALA A 623 -21.45 10.90 33.11
N PHE A 624 -22.10 9.76 32.90
CA PHE A 624 -22.94 9.05 33.88
C PHE A 624 -22.31 7.71 34.33
N ALA A 625 -21.05 7.45 33.99
CA ALA A 625 -20.29 6.33 34.55
C ALA A 625 -20.12 6.49 36.08
N PRO A 626 -19.94 5.41 36.87
CA PRO A 626 -19.92 5.45 38.34
C PRO A 626 -18.87 6.38 38.97
N GLU A 627 -17.80 6.68 38.25
CA GLU A 627 -16.70 7.55 38.70
C GLU A 627 -16.90 9.02 38.29
N ALA A 628 -17.81 9.30 37.36
CA ALA A 628 -18.03 10.62 36.80
C ALA A 628 -18.77 11.55 37.79
N ARG A 629 -18.44 12.84 37.75
CA ARG A 629 -19.11 13.87 38.56
C ARG A 629 -19.53 15.05 37.69
N ILE A 630 -20.83 15.27 37.61
CA ILE A 630 -21.40 16.45 36.94
C ILE A 630 -21.19 17.67 37.86
N LEU A 631 -20.60 18.72 37.29
CA LEU A 631 -20.20 19.95 37.98
C LEU A 631 -20.88 21.15 37.32
N LYS A 632 -21.05 22.27 38.04
CA LYS A 632 -21.71 23.50 37.54
C LYS A 632 -21.21 24.00 36.17
N ARG A 633 -19.94 23.76 35.82
CA ARG A 633 -19.35 24.10 34.51
C ARG A 633 -19.94 23.33 33.31
N HIS A 634 -20.65 22.23 33.56
CA HIS A 634 -21.25 21.35 32.56
C HIS A 634 -22.75 21.65 32.32
N GLY A 635 -23.29 22.73 32.90
CA GLY A 635 -24.68 23.13 32.70
C GLY A 635 -25.69 22.21 33.38
N ARG A 636 -26.95 22.29 32.95
CA ARG A 636 -28.01 21.36 33.37
C ARG A 636 -28.02 20.15 32.43
N VAL A 637 -27.24 19.13 32.77
CA VAL A 637 -27.22 17.85 32.03
C VAL A 637 -28.49 17.05 32.29
N LEU A 638 -29.14 16.57 31.23
CA LEU A 638 -30.27 15.64 31.26
C LEU A 638 -30.04 14.47 30.29
N GLN A 639 -30.47 13.27 30.69
CA GLN A 639 -30.50 12.09 29.83
C GLN A 639 -31.87 11.97 29.14
N ILE A 640 -31.90 11.35 27.96
CA ILE A 640 -33.12 11.00 27.23
C ILE A 640 -33.03 9.54 26.78
N GLU A 641 -34.15 8.81 26.83
CA GLU A 641 -34.26 7.41 26.40
C GLU A 641 -34.23 7.27 24.86
N GLU A 642 -33.04 7.48 24.31
CA GLU A 642 -32.65 7.23 22.93
C GLU A 642 -31.15 6.94 22.89
N SER A 643 -30.76 5.72 22.50
CA SER A 643 -29.35 5.31 22.46
C SER A 643 -28.62 5.77 21.19
N LYS A 644 -29.34 6.19 20.13
CA LYS A 644 -28.72 6.67 18.89
C LYS A 644 -28.54 8.19 18.91
N PRO A 645 -27.30 8.73 18.95
CA PRO A 645 -27.02 10.17 19.04
C PRO A 645 -27.78 11.02 18.03
N ILE A 646 -27.87 10.56 16.78
CA ILE A 646 -28.56 11.27 15.69
C ILE A 646 -30.07 11.46 15.93
N LYS A 647 -30.71 10.56 16.69
CA LYS A 647 -32.13 10.67 17.05
C LYS A 647 -32.36 11.49 18.32
N LEU A 648 -31.31 11.74 19.09
CA LEU A 648 -31.38 12.38 20.42
C LEU A 648 -32.00 13.78 20.36
N ILE A 649 -31.72 14.56 19.30
CA ILE A 649 -32.32 15.87 19.08
C ILE A 649 -33.80 15.81 18.69
N MET A 650 -34.22 14.81 17.91
CA MET A 650 -35.64 14.61 17.56
C MET A 650 -36.45 14.18 18.80
N LYS A 651 -35.96 13.16 19.51
CA LYS A 651 -36.52 12.69 20.79
C LYS A 651 -36.53 13.78 21.87
N GLY A 652 -35.50 14.62 21.89
CA GLY A 652 -35.38 15.75 22.81
C GLY A 652 -36.10 17.02 22.36
N LEU A 653 -36.67 17.08 21.14
CA LEU A 653 -37.27 18.30 20.61
C LEU A 653 -38.39 18.85 21.52
N PRO A 654 -39.33 18.07 22.08
CA PRO A 654 -40.34 18.60 23.00
C PRO A 654 -39.72 19.27 24.25
N LEU A 655 -38.69 18.65 24.84
CA LEU A 655 -37.96 19.19 25.99
C LEU A 655 -37.23 20.50 25.63
N ILE A 656 -36.65 20.57 24.43
CA ILE A 656 -36.00 21.77 23.89
C ILE A 656 -37.04 22.90 23.71
N GLN A 657 -38.20 22.61 23.12
CA GLN A 657 -39.28 23.59 22.93
C GLN A 657 -39.78 24.16 24.26
N ASP A 658 -40.04 23.31 25.24
CA ASP A 658 -40.59 23.75 26.53
C ASP A 658 -39.57 24.49 27.40
N HIS A 659 -38.29 24.09 27.35
CA HIS A 659 -37.20 24.87 27.98
C HIS A 659 -37.04 26.24 27.32
N ILE A 660 -37.16 26.34 25.99
CA ILE A 660 -37.17 27.63 25.28
C ILE A 660 -38.36 28.48 25.73
N ARG A 661 -39.59 27.94 25.71
CA ARG A 661 -40.81 28.65 26.15
C ARG A 661 -40.66 29.19 27.57
N GLN A 662 -40.12 28.40 28.51
CA GLN A 662 -39.83 28.85 29.88
C GLN A 662 -38.79 29.98 29.93
N SER A 663 -37.71 29.89 29.15
CA SER A 663 -36.65 30.91 29.07
C SER A 663 -37.11 32.27 28.50
N LEU A 664 -38.23 32.30 27.78
CA LEU A 664 -38.85 33.52 27.23
C LEU A 664 -39.78 34.21 28.24
N VAL A 665 -40.34 33.47 29.20
CA VAL A 665 -41.22 34.01 30.26
C VAL A 665 -40.43 34.57 31.45
N GLY A 666 -39.20 34.08 31.68
CA GLY A 666 -38.40 34.40 32.87
C GLY A 666 -37.74 35.79 32.93
N LYS A 667 -37.75 36.58 31.84
CA LYS A 667 -37.21 37.96 31.84
C LYS A 667 -38.32 38.97 32.20
N PRO A 668 -38.19 39.78 33.27
CA PRO A 668 -39.03 40.97 33.42
C PRO A 668 -38.79 41.96 32.26
N ARG A 669 -39.81 42.78 31.96
CA ARG A 669 -39.84 43.70 30.80
C ARG A 669 -38.91 44.91 30.93
#